data_AF-G0AJR3-F1
#
_entry.id   AF-G0AJR3-F1
#
_cell.length_a   1.000
_cell.length_b   1.000
_cell.length_c   1.000
_cell.angle_alpha   90.00
_cell.angle_beta   90.00
_cell.angle_gamma   90.00
#
_symmetry.space_group_name_H-M   'P 1'
#
loop_
_entity.id
_entity.type
_entity.pdbx_description
1 polymer ?
#
loop_
_entity_poly.entity_id
_entity_poly.type
_entity_poly.pdbx_seq_one_letter_code
_entity_poly.pdbx_strand_id
1 'polypeptide(L)'
;MSSSTIMSASENPATSYLDGPRLLADVGGTNARFGLERAPGQIDSIQTLRCADYAEFALAVEAYLSGSEHPQVRHAAIAIANPVQGDDIKMTNHDWEFSIETTRRRLNLDTLLVVNDFTALSMSLPHLEQSHCIQVGGGRALSGGVVGLVGAGTGLGVGGLIPTEGRWIALGSEGGHVTFAPSDAREAAVLAYCWRTYSHVSAERLVSGPGIEMIYQALSDMQGVAKPEPLQTAQIVERALQGQDGLCMEVVEVFCGMLGTVASDVAVTLGTLGGLYIGGGVVPRLGEYFARSPFRARFESKGRFSNYLARIPTFVITAPYPAFVGVAAILSEHLGGGNAVPILEKIRKARDQFSPAEQKVASLILAHPRAVMSEPISEIARRADVSQPTVIRFCRTMGCQGLADFKLKLASGVTGTVPVAHSQVHVGDSSLDVGVKVVDNTISAMMEVRDNLNADTLSRVIEVLSQASRIEFYGFGSCGLVAEDAQQKFFRLGIPSSAYTDPQLQEVSAAMLKSSDVVVVISNSGRLRHLAPAVEVAVHSGATIIALAPSNSQLAKRAHYTLAVEHDESSMMHIPMVSRILLLLLIDVMAVGVSLNRSSPFAELQRQAKRGILTHIASLGESDSDKITAEGDGKPAQSKRSDQEVTLSPNVISHIK
;
A
#
# COMPACT_ATOMS: atom_id res chain seq x y z
N MET A 1 -9.90 40.80 -50.44
CA MET A 1 -9.39 41.84 -49.52
C MET A 1 -10.30 41.81 -48.30
N SER A 2 -10.19 40.84 -47.41
CA SER A 2 -9.11 40.53 -46.44
C SER A 2 -9.28 41.27 -45.12
N SER A 3 -9.06 40.51 -44.05
CA SER A 3 -8.87 40.88 -42.64
C SER A 3 -10.15 40.91 -41.78
N SER A 4 -10.26 40.20 -40.66
CA SER A 4 -9.28 39.39 -39.91
C SER A 4 -10.02 38.65 -38.79
N THR A 5 -10.05 37.32 -38.84
CA THR A 5 -10.42 36.47 -37.71
C THR A 5 -9.18 36.27 -36.86
N ILE A 6 -9.24 36.70 -35.59
CA ILE A 6 -8.23 36.41 -34.58
C ILE A 6 -8.31 34.91 -34.28
N MET A 7 -7.32 34.14 -34.74
CA MET A 7 -7.12 32.76 -34.30
C MET A 7 -6.75 32.77 -32.82
N SER A 8 -7.60 32.17 -31.98
CA SER A 8 -7.27 31.85 -30.60
C SER A 8 -6.19 30.77 -30.55
N ALA A 9 -5.35 30.86 -29.53
CA ALA A 9 -4.15 30.07 -29.32
C ALA A 9 -4.37 28.56 -29.50
N SER A 10 -3.41 27.95 -30.20
CA SER A 10 -3.28 26.55 -30.54
C SER A 10 -3.36 25.61 -29.33
N GLU A 11 -4.27 24.63 -29.39
CA GLU A 11 -4.08 23.33 -28.76
C GLU A 11 -2.73 22.76 -29.22
N ASN A 12 -1.86 22.45 -28.28
CA ASN A 12 -0.55 21.87 -28.56
C ASN A 12 -0.65 20.36 -28.27
N PRO A 13 -0.86 19.48 -29.26
CA PRO A 13 -1.08 18.04 -29.07
C PRO A 13 0.16 17.26 -28.58
N ALA A 14 1.24 17.96 -28.18
CA ALA A 14 2.52 17.39 -27.77
C ALA A 14 2.64 17.15 -26.25
N THR A 15 1.64 17.50 -25.44
CA THR A 15 1.71 17.41 -23.96
C THR A 15 0.72 16.44 -23.33
N SER A 16 -0.25 15.89 -24.07
CA SER A 16 -1.27 15.00 -23.51
C SER A 16 -0.75 13.58 -23.23
N TYR A 17 -1.35 12.92 -22.24
CA TYR A 17 -1.14 11.49 -22.00
C TYR A 17 -1.51 10.65 -23.22
N LEU A 18 -0.67 9.67 -23.55
CA LEU A 18 -0.79 8.86 -24.77
C LEU A 18 -1.84 7.75 -24.66
N ASP A 19 -2.12 7.35 -23.43
CA ASP A 19 -3.12 6.40 -22.98
C ASP A 19 -4.49 7.07 -22.72
N GLY A 20 -4.63 8.34 -23.08
CA GLY A 20 -5.81 9.14 -22.81
C GLY A 20 -5.73 9.87 -21.46
N PRO A 21 -6.68 10.78 -21.18
CA PRO A 21 -6.71 11.50 -19.93
C PRO A 21 -7.05 10.57 -18.76
N ARG A 22 -6.62 11.01 -17.58
CA ARG A 22 -6.81 10.28 -16.32
C ARG A 22 -7.98 10.88 -15.56
N LEU A 23 -8.85 10.04 -15.03
CA LEU A 23 -9.96 10.49 -14.18
C LEU A 23 -9.46 10.72 -12.76
N LEU A 24 -9.66 11.92 -12.25
CA LEU A 24 -9.40 12.26 -10.86
C LEU A 24 -10.72 12.54 -10.16
N ALA A 25 -10.85 12.11 -8.91
CA ALA A 25 -12.01 12.45 -8.11
C ALA A 25 -11.67 12.78 -6.65
N ASP A 26 -12.49 13.63 -6.05
CA ASP A 26 -12.49 14.02 -4.64
C ASP A 26 -13.91 13.84 -4.10
N VAL A 27 -14.12 12.79 -3.31
CA VAL A 27 -15.42 12.29 -2.90
C VAL A 27 -15.61 12.53 -1.39
N GLY A 28 -16.48 13.48 -1.07
CA GLY A 28 -16.96 13.72 0.29
C GLY A 28 -18.33 13.09 0.55
N GLY A 29 -18.91 13.34 1.73
CA GLY A 29 -20.23 12.81 2.09
C GLY A 29 -21.39 13.38 1.26
N THR A 30 -21.33 14.67 0.90
CA THR A 30 -22.44 15.34 0.19
C THR A 30 -22.20 15.48 -1.31
N ASN A 31 -20.95 15.71 -1.70
CA ASN A 31 -20.59 16.00 -3.08
C ASN A 31 -19.36 15.18 -3.51
N ALA A 32 -19.37 14.77 -4.77
CA ALA A 32 -18.24 14.17 -5.46
C ALA A 32 -17.79 15.13 -6.56
N ARG A 33 -16.50 15.52 -6.53
CA ARG A 33 -15.89 16.35 -7.56
C ARG A 33 -15.09 15.44 -8.47
N PHE A 34 -15.25 15.62 -9.77
CA PHE A 34 -14.51 14.89 -10.80
C PHE A 34 -13.74 15.87 -11.68
N GLY A 35 -12.60 15.44 -12.21
CA GLY A 35 -11.79 16.19 -13.15
C GLY A 35 -11.02 15.26 -14.08
N LEU A 36 -10.63 15.75 -15.26
CA LEU A 36 -9.78 15.02 -16.19
C LEU A 36 -8.38 15.64 -16.22
N GLU A 37 -7.37 14.83 -15.93
CA GLU A 37 -5.98 15.22 -16.13
C GLU A 37 -5.56 14.82 -17.56
N ARG A 38 -5.42 15.79 -18.45
CA ARG A 38 -5.03 15.54 -19.85
C ARG A 38 -3.53 15.44 -20.04
N ALA A 39 -2.77 16.12 -19.19
CA ALA A 39 -1.33 16.16 -19.15
C ALA A 39 -0.88 16.39 -17.70
N PRO A 40 0.38 16.09 -17.32
CA PRO A 40 0.86 16.31 -15.96
C PRO A 40 0.56 17.72 -15.44
N GLY A 41 -0.26 17.80 -14.39
CA GLY A 41 -0.68 19.06 -13.77
C GLY A 41 -1.73 19.88 -14.54
N GLN A 42 -2.21 19.40 -15.70
CA GLN A 42 -3.28 20.02 -16.47
C GLN A 42 -4.59 19.29 -16.21
N ILE A 43 -5.33 19.80 -15.22
CA ILE A 43 -6.61 19.24 -14.76
C ILE A 43 -7.73 20.16 -15.24
N ASP A 44 -8.62 19.63 -16.06
CA ASP A 44 -9.75 20.37 -16.62
C ASP A 44 -11.07 19.60 -16.44
N SER A 45 -12.14 20.13 -17.04
CA SER A 45 -13.48 19.53 -17.03
C SER A 45 -14.03 19.31 -15.60
N ILE A 46 -13.60 20.12 -14.63
CA ILE A 46 -13.96 19.91 -13.22
C ILE A 46 -15.47 20.09 -13.04
N GLN A 47 -16.13 19.04 -12.56
CA GLN A 47 -17.57 19.03 -12.29
C GLN A 47 -17.83 18.54 -10.87
N THR A 48 -18.75 19.20 -10.18
CA THR A 48 -19.26 18.75 -8.88
C THR A 48 -20.62 18.11 -9.05
N LEU A 49 -20.75 16.86 -8.63
CA LEU A 49 -22.00 16.11 -8.59
C LEU A 49 -22.44 15.92 -7.14
N ARG A 50 -23.75 15.96 -6.87
CA ARG A 50 -24.28 15.63 -5.54
C ARG A 50 -24.34 14.12 -5.41
N CYS A 51 -23.78 13.58 -4.33
CA CYS A 51 -23.75 12.13 -4.11
C CYS A 51 -25.17 11.55 -4.03
N ALA A 52 -26.10 12.27 -3.40
CA ALA A 52 -27.49 11.85 -3.23
C ALA A 52 -28.28 11.70 -4.55
N ASP A 53 -27.79 12.25 -5.66
CA ASP A 53 -28.44 12.12 -6.97
C ASP A 53 -28.15 10.76 -7.64
N TYR A 54 -27.23 9.95 -7.07
CA TYR A 54 -26.81 8.66 -7.61
C TYR A 54 -26.83 7.57 -6.55
N ALA A 55 -27.43 6.42 -6.88
CA ALA A 55 -27.51 5.29 -5.96
C ALA A 55 -26.14 4.65 -5.67
N GLU A 56 -25.19 4.74 -6.62
CA GLU A 56 -23.88 4.09 -6.54
C GLU A 56 -22.78 5.03 -7.05
N PHE A 57 -21.57 4.87 -6.50
CA PHE A 57 -20.40 5.63 -6.94
C PHE A 57 -20.11 5.45 -8.45
N ALA A 58 -20.19 4.22 -8.96
CA ALA A 58 -19.96 3.94 -10.38
C ALA A 58 -20.92 4.70 -11.30
N LEU A 59 -22.19 4.88 -10.89
CA LEU A 59 -23.18 5.65 -11.65
C LEU A 59 -22.82 7.14 -11.70
N ALA A 60 -22.25 7.69 -10.62
CA ALA A 60 -21.77 9.08 -10.61
C ALA A 60 -20.59 9.28 -11.56
N VAL A 61 -19.65 8.31 -11.60
CA VAL A 61 -18.53 8.33 -12.56
C VAL A 61 -19.03 8.21 -14.00
N GLU A 62 -19.93 7.28 -14.28
CA GLU A 62 -20.55 7.10 -15.59
C GLU A 62 -21.26 8.38 -16.04
N ALA A 63 -22.02 9.02 -15.14
CA ALA A 63 -22.70 10.28 -15.44
C ALA A 63 -21.72 11.42 -15.73
N TYR A 64 -20.64 11.56 -14.96
CA TYR A 64 -19.59 12.54 -15.22
C TYR A 64 -18.93 12.34 -16.59
N LEU A 65 -18.52 11.09 -16.88
CA LEU A 65 -17.93 10.76 -18.17
C LEU A 65 -18.94 11.05 -19.29
N SER A 66 -20.22 10.64 -19.14
CA SER A 66 -21.32 10.85 -20.11
C SER A 66 -21.51 12.29 -20.58
N GLY A 67 -21.22 13.28 -19.73
CA GLY A 67 -21.38 14.70 -20.02
C GLY A 67 -20.16 15.40 -20.62
N SER A 68 -19.01 14.73 -20.72
CA SER A 68 -17.76 15.29 -21.24
C SER A 68 -17.58 14.98 -22.73
N GLU A 69 -16.67 15.63 -23.48
CA GLU A 69 -16.34 15.27 -24.89
C GLU A 69 -15.62 13.90 -25.05
N HIS A 70 -15.86 12.95 -24.13
CA HIS A 70 -15.54 11.51 -24.17
C HIS A 70 -14.21 11.07 -24.79
N PRO A 71 -13.09 11.40 -24.16
CA PRO A 71 -11.88 10.62 -24.36
C PRO A 71 -11.98 9.28 -23.59
N GLN A 72 -11.46 8.19 -24.18
CA GLN A 72 -11.36 6.89 -23.51
C GLN A 72 -10.43 7.02 -22.28
N VAL A 73 -10.99 6.88 -21.07
CA VAL A 73 -10.22 6.88 -19.81
C VAL A 73 -9.82 5.46 -19.48
N ARG A 74 -8.53 5.24 -19.18
CA ARG A 74 -7.97 3.95 -18.76
C ARG A 74 -7.54 3.91 -17.31
N HIS A 75 -7.26 5.08 -16.72
CA HIS A 75 -6.70 5.18 -15.38
C HIS A 75 -7.48 6.21 -14.56
N ALA A 76 -7.79 5.85 -13.32
CA ALA A 76 -8.47 6.72 -12.39
C ALA A 76 -7.83 6.68 -10.99
N ALA A 77 -7.85 7.82 -10.29
CA ALA A 77 -7.49 7.90 -8.88
C ALA A 77 -8.47 8.78 -8.11
N ILE A 78 -8.93 8.25 -6.98
CA ILE A 78 -10.05 8.77 -6.21
C ILE A 78 -9.59 9.03 -4.78
N ALA A 79 -9.74 10.27 -4.33
CA ALA A 79 -9.66 10.64 -2.92
C ALA A 79 -11.06 10.46 -2.31
N ILE A 80 -11.16 9.74 -1.20
CA ILE A 80 -12.42 9.54 -0.49
C ILE A 80 -12.29 9.87 0.99
N ALA A 81 -13.31 10.56 1.54
CA ALA A 81 -13.40 10.90 2.96
C ALA A 81 -13.78 9.67 3.82
N ASN A 82 -12.95 8.63 3.75
CA ASN A 82 -13.11 7.38 4.47
C ASN A 82 -11.76 6.68 4.64
N PRO A 83 -11.56 5.85 5.68
CA PRO A 83 -10.48 4.89 5.70
C PRO A 83 -10.60 3.93 4.52
N VAL A 84 -9.47 3.61 3.89
CA VAL A 84 -9.40 2.64 2.79
C VAL A 84 -8.58 1.44 3.26
N GLN A 85 -9.25 0.30 3.42
CA GLN A 85 -8.63 -0.95 3.84
C GLN A 85 -9.11 -2.09 2.95
N GLY A 86 -8.23 -2.60 2.08
CA GLY A 86 -8.58 -3.66 1.15
C GLY A 86 -9.44 -3.17 -0.02
N ASP A 87 -10.22 -4.09 -0.60
CA ASP A 87 -11.01 -3.86 -1.81
C ASP A 87 -12.39 -3.23 -1.54
N ASP A 88 -13.00 -3.54 -0.40
CA ASP A 88 -14.34 -3.08 -0.05
C ASP A 88 -14.31 -1.71 0.62
N ILE A 89 -15.06 -0.76 0.06
CA ILE A 89 -15.25 0.59 0.57
C ILE A 89 -16.67 0.75 1.09
N LYS A 90 -16.80 1.23 2.32
CA LYS A 90 -18.08 1.67 2.90
C LYS A 90 -17.93 3.08 3.45
N MET A 91 -18.63 4.04 2.85
CA MET A 91 -18.54 5.43 3.26
C MET A 91 -19.19 5.66 4.64
N THR A 92 -18.51 6.44 5.49
CA THR A 92 -19.02 6.78 6.83
C THR A 92 -20.13 7.84 6.78
N ASN A 93 -20.07 8.74 5.79
CA ASN A 93 -20.93 9.92 5.68
C ASN A 93 -21.85 9.91 4.44
N HIS A 94 -22.00 8.75 3.78
CA HIS A 94 -22.91 8.53 2.65
C HIS A 94 -23.23 7.03 2.51
N ASP A 95 -24.32 6.67 1.84
CA ASP A 95 -24.78 5.29 1.71
C ASP A 95 -24.04 4.46 0.63
N TRP A 96 -22.99 5.00 0.01
CA TRP A 96 -22.26 4.26 -1.02
C TRP A 96 -21.36 3.19 -0.39
N GLU A 97 -21.51 1.97 -0.90
CA GLU A 97 -20.70 0.80 -0.58
C GLU A 97 -20.30 0.12 -1.90
N PHE A 98 -19.01 -0.13 -2.12
CA PHE A 98 -18.52 -0.70 -3.38
C PHE A 98 -17.15 -1.39 -3.25
N SER A 99 -16.91 -2.39 -4.10
CA SER A 99 -15.58 -3.00 -4.32
C SER A 99 -14.80 -2.20 -5.37
N ILE A 100 -13.53 -1.92 -5.09
CA ILE A 100 -12.63 -1.22 -6.01
C ILE A 100 -12.46 -2.02 -7.30
N GLU A 101 -12.16 -3.33 -7.21
CA GLU A 101 -11.96 -4.20 -8.37
C GLU A 101 -13.23 -4.36 -9.21
N THR A 102 -14.39 -4.49 -8.57
CA THR A 102 -15.68 -4.56 -9.27
C THR A 102 -15.97 -3.27 -10.04
N THR A 103 -15.71 -2.12 -9.40
CA THR A 103 -15.88 -0.79 -10.01
C THR A 103 -14.91 -0.57 -11.16
N ARG A 104 -13.64 -0.97 -10.99
CA ARG A 104 -12.61 -0.91 -12.04
C ARG A 104 -13.04 -1.67 -13.30
N ARG A 105 -13.54 -2.90 -13.13
CA ARG A 105 -14.03 -3.73 -14.25
C ARG A 105 -15.25 -3.12 -14.91
N ARG A 106 -16.22 -2.65 -14.14
CA ARG A 106 -17.45 -2.02 -14.65
C ARG A 106 -17.14 -0.80 -15.50
N LEU A 107 -16.22 0.05 -15.04
CA LEU A 107 -15.80 1.26 -15.75
C LEU A 107 -14.77 1.00 -16.86
N ASN A 108 -14.39 -0.27 -17.09
CA ASN A 108 -13.39 -0.69 -18.07
C ASN A 108 -12.04 0.06 -17.92
N LEU A 109 -11.61 0.24 -16.66
CA LEU A 109 -10.34 0.87 -16.32
C LEU A 109 -9.24 -0.18 -16.20
N ASP A 110 -8.03 0.14 -16.65
CA ASP A 110 -6.84 -0.65 -16.34
C ASP A 110 -6.41 -0.44 -14.89
N THR A 111 -6.58 0.79 -14.38
CA THR A 111 -6.18 1.17 -13.03
C THR A 111 -7.27 2.00 -12.37
N LEU A 112 -7.64 1.61 -11.15
CA LEU A 112 -8.45 2.42 -10.24
C LEU A 112 -7.77 2.43 -8.88
N LEU A 113 -7.26 3.59 -8.48
CA LEU A 113 -6.73 3.80 -7.14
C LEU A 113 -7.78 4.52 -6.29
N VAL A 114 -7.99 4.03 -5.09
CA VAL A 114 -8.81 4.71 -4.09
C VAL A 114 -7.94 4.92 -2.86
N VAL A 115 -7.85 6.17 -2.43
CA VAL A 115 -7.04 6.58 -1.28
C VAL A 115 -7.86 7.48 -0.36
N ASN A 116 -7.47 7.55 0.89
CA ASN A 116 -8.07 8.49 1.82
C ASN A 116 -7.81 9.95 1.37
N ASP A 117 -8.77 10.84 1.63
CA ASP A 117 -8.72 12.26 1.29
C ASP A 117 -7.54 13.02 1.93
N PHE A 118 -7.21 12.73 3.19
CA PHE A 118 -6.04 13.29 3.85
C PHE A 118 -4.72 12.71 3.34
N THR A 119 -4.72 11.45 2.89
CA THR A 119 -3.58 10.88 2.15
C THR A 119 -3.34 11.65 0.85
N ALA A 120 -4.39 11.89 0.06
CA ALA A 120 -4.30 12.70 -1.15
C ALA A 120 -3.84 14.13 -0.84
N LEU A 121 -4.45 14.79 0.15
CA LEU A 121 -4.05 16.14 0.56
C LEU A 121 -2.58 16.19 0.99
N SER A 122 -2.09 15.19 1.75
CA SER A 122 -0.68 15.08 2.11
C SER A 122 0.20 14.98 0.88
N MET A 123 -0.12 14.08 -0.06
CA MET A 123 0.64 13.91 -1.29
C MET A 123 0.62 15.12 -2.22
N SER A 124 -0.32 16.06 -2.04
CA SER A 124 -0.33 17.31 -2.80
C SER A 124 0.77 18.29 -2.38
N LEU A 125 1.18 18.27 -1.10
CA LEU A 125 2.01 19.32 -0.48
C LEU A 125 3.34 19.59 -1.21
N PRO A 126 4.09 18.57 -1.69
CA PRO A 126 5.35 18.81 -2.42
C PRO A 126 5.16 19.44 -3.80
N HIS A 127 3.94 19.41 -4.32
CA HIS A 127 3.58 19.87 -5.67
C HIS A 127 2.80 21.19 -5.65
N LEU A 128 2.49 21.72 -4.47
CA LEU A 128 1.83 23.03 -4.36
C LEU A 128 2.84 24.14 -4.67
N GLU A 129 2.41 25.07 -5.52
CA GLU A 129 3.13 26.32 -5.72
C GLU A 129 3.13 27.17 -4.45
N GLN A 130 4.16 28.00 -4.29
CA GLN A 130 4.28 28.89 -3.13
C GLN A 130 3.10 29.89 -3.04
N SER A 131 2.52 30.27 -4.18
CA SER A 131 1.31 31.12 -4.29
C SER A 131 0.07 30.45 -3.69
N HIS A 132 0.02 29.13 -3.61
CA HIS A 132 -1.09 28.36 -3.07
C HIS A 132 -1.00 28.12 -1.56
N CYS A 133 0.00 28.70 -0.90
CA CYS A 133 0.22 28.55 0.53
C CYS A 133 0.48 29.91 1.18
N ILE A 134 -0.28 30.24 2.23
CA ILE A 134 -0.05 31.46 3.02
C ILE A 134 0.70 31.08 4.29
N GLN A 135 1.90 31.62 4.48
CA GLN A 135 2.65 31.40 5.71
C GLN A 135 2.01 32.18 6.88
N VAL A 136 1.81 31.49 8.00
CA VAL A 136 1.39 32.06 9.28
C VAL A 136 2.55 31.89 10.26
N GLY A 137 2.95 32.96 10.95
CA GLY A 137 4.12 32.93 11.83
C GLY A 137 5.47 32.92 11.11
N GLY A 138 6.54 32.68 11.87
CA GLY A 138 7.92 32.68 11.37
C GLY A 138 8.40 31.31 10.88
N GLY A 139 9.73 31.13 10.85
CA GLY A 139 10.37 29.86 10.52
C GLY A 139 10.67 29.68 9.02
N ARG A 140 11.46 28.64 8.73
CA ARG A 140 11.83 28.23 7.37
C ARG A 140 11.81 26.72 7.27
N ALA A 141 11.18 26.21 6.22
CA ALA A 141 11.07 24.78 5.99
C ALA A 141 12.46 24.18 5.76
N LEU A 142 12.77 23.10 6.48
CA LEU A 142 13.96 22.30 6.24
C LEU A 142 13.71 21.40 5.04
N SER A 143 14.53 21.54 3.99
CA SER A 143 14.47 20.65 2.82
C SER A 143 14.72 19.20 3.25
N GLY A 144 13.85 18.28 2.81
CA GLY A 144 13.92 16.88 3.23
C GLY A 144 13.58 16.65 4.70
N GLY A 145 12.93 17.60 5.38
CA GLY A 145 12.33 17.41 6.70
C GLY A 145 10.93 16.79 6.63
N VAL A 146 10.50 16.14 7.71
CA VAL A 146 9.12 15.63 7.86
C VAL A 146 8.14 16.80 7.77
N VAL A 147 7.05 16.60 7.05
CA VAL A 147 5.96 17.59 6.92
C VAL A 147 4.77 17.10 7.71
N GLY A 148 4.15 17.99 8.49
CA GLY A 148 2.88 17.70 9.16
C GLY A 148 1.70 18.29 8.39
N LEU A 149 0.53 17.67 8.54
CA LEU A 149 -0.73 18.15 8.00
C LEU A 149 -1.82 18.05 9.08
N VAL A 150 -2.55 19.15 9.31
CA VAL A 150 -3.77 19.19 10.12
C VAL A 150 -4.84 19.90 9.32
N GLY A 151 -6.07 19.43 9.30
CA GLY A 151 -7.13 20.11 8.55
C GLY A 151 -8.49 20.04 9.22
N ALA A 152 -9.08 21.22 9.45
CA ALA A 152 -10.41 21.37 10.05
C ALA A 152 -11.46 21.59 8.96
N GLY A 153 -12.40 20.66 8.86
CA GLY A 153 -13.51 20.64 7.91
C GLY A 153 -14.79 20.16 8.58
N THR A 154 -15.48 19.20 7.97
CA THR A 154 -16.59 18.48 8.63
C THR A 154 -16.10 17.66 9.83
N GLY A 155 -14.85 17.19 9.77
CA GLY A 155 -14.09 16.60 10.88
C GLY A 155 -12.71 17.24 11.04
N LEU A 156 -11.78 16.50 11.63
CA LEU A 156 -10.39 16.92 11.83
C LEU A 156 -9.45 15.82 11.34
N GLY A 157 -8.88 16.01 10.16
CA GLY A 157 -7.86 15.08 9.68
C GLY A 157 -6.46 15.50 10.13
N VAL A 158 -5.63 14.48 10.37
CA VAL A 158 -4.23 14.64 10.76
C VAL A 158 -3.40 13.66 9.94
N GLY A 159 -2.28 14.14 9.41
CA GLY A 159 -1.35 13.31 8.65
C GLY A 159 0.01 13.94 8.55
N GLY A 160 0.83 13.41 7.66
CA GLY A 160 2.13 13.97 7.35
C GLY A 160 2.78 13.33 6.14
N LEU A 161 3.94 13.86 5.78
CA LEU A 161 4.82 13.27 4.79
C LEU A 161 6.18 12.96 5.40
N ILE A 162 6.64 11.74 5.17
CA ILE A 162 7.97 11.28 5.52
C ILE A 162 8.83 11.31 4.25
N PRO A 163 9.93 12.07 4.23
CA PRO A 163 10.86 12.09 3.11
C PRO A 163 11.66 10.79 3.09
N THR A 164 11.80 10.19 1.91
CA THR A 164 12.73 9.08 1.64
C THR A 164 13.49 9.37 0.34
N GLU A 165 14.46 8.54 -0.05
CA GLU A 165 15.34 8.78 -1.21
C GLU A 165 14.55 9.05 -2.50
N GLY A 166 14.34 10.33 -2.81
CA GLY A 166 13.62 10.80 -3.98
C GLY A 166 12.09 10.73 -3.92
N ARG A 167 11.47 10.27 -2.83
CA ARG A 167 10.00 10.15 -2.75
C ARG A 167 9.42 10.55 -1.40
N TRP A 168 8.12 10.78 -1.38
CA TRP A 168 7.36 11.10 -0.18
C TRP A 168 6.45 9.94 0.19
N ILE A 169 6.46 9.55 1.47
CA ILE A 169 5.53 8.57 2.01
C ILE A 169 4.48 9.32 2.81
N ALA A 170 3.22 9.22 2.41
CA ALA A 170 2.12 9.75 3.19
C ALA A 170 1.89 8.90 4.44
N LEU A 171 1.96 9.55 5.60
CA LEU A 171 1.56 9.00 6.89
C LEU A 171 0.09 9.37 7.13
N GLY A 172 -0.81 8.46 6.79
CA GLY A 172 -2.22 8.57 7.18
C GLY A 172 -2.39 8.28 8.67
N SER A 173 -3.28 9.03 9.34
CA SER A 173 -3.57 8.81 10.76
C SER A 173 -4.99 9.25 11.14
N GLU A 174 -5.49 8.70 12.24
CA GLU A 174 -6.74 9.12 12.90
C GLU A 174 -6.45 10.13 14.02
N GLY A 175 -5.43 10.98 13.83
CA GLY A 175 -4.94 11.89 14.86
C GLY A 175 -5.97 12.93 15.33
N GLY A 176 -7.06 13.16 14.59
CA GLY A 176 -8.17 13.99 15.06
C GLY A 176 -8.98 13.39 16.21
N HIS A 177 -8.94 12.07 16.38
CA HIS A 177 -9.70 11.35 17.41
C HIS A 177 -8.98 11.24 18.76
N VAL A 178 -7.76 11.77 18.87
CA VAL A 178 -7.03 11.85 20.15
C VAL A 178 -7.79 12.68 21.17
N THR A 179 -7.56 12.41 22.45
CA THR A 179 -8.16 13.17 23.56
C THR A 179 -7.83 14.66 23.46
N PHE A 180 -8.86 15.49 23.57
CA PHE A 180 -8.67 16.94 23.63
C PHE A 180 -7.93 17.35 24.92
N ALA A 181 -6.91 18.20 24.79
CA ALA A 181 -6.12 18.72 25.89
C ALA A 181 -6.34 20.25 26.02
N PRO A 182 -7.12 20.72 27.02
CA PRO A 182 -7.37 22.15 27.20
C PRO A 182 -6.12 22.89 27.65
N SER A 183 -5.90 24.07 27.09
CA SER A 183 -4.71 24.91 27.34
C SER A 183 -4.95 26.04 28.34
N ASP A 184 -6.21 26.33 28.68
CA ASP A 184 -6.59 27.32 29.69
C ASP A 184 -7.93 26.98 30.35
N ALA A 185 -8.33 27.78 31.35
CA ALA A 185 -9.56 27.57 32.12
C ALA A 185 -10.84 27.67 31.26
N ARG A 186 -10.82 28.45 30.18
CA ARG A 186 -11.96 28.61 29.27
C ARG A 186 -12.12 27.37 28.39
N GLU A 187 -11.04 26.87 27.82
CA GLU A 187 -11.04 25.59 27.09
C GLU A 187 -11.43 24.41 28.00
N ALA A 188 -11.01 24.43 29.27
CA ALA A 188 -11.40 23.43 30.27
C ALA A 188 -12.91 23.48 30.59
N ALA A 189 -13.50 24.67 30.63
CA ALA A 189 -14.95 24.83 30.80
C ALA A 189 -15.74 24.33 29.59
N VAL A 190 -15.25 24.60 28.36
CA VAL A 190 -15.82 24.04 27.13
C VAL A 190 -15.76 22.50 27.14
N LEU A 191 -14.62 21.92 27.56
CA LEU A 191 -14.49 20.47 27.73
C LEU A 191 -15.49 19.92 28.75
N ALA A 192 -15.65 20.59 29.90
CA ALA A 192 -16.61 20.21 30.93
C ALA A 192 -18.06 20.26 30.44
N TYR A 193 -18.39 21.23 29.57
CA TYR A 193 -19.69 21.27 28.90
C TYR A 193 -19.89 20.04 28.00
N CYS A 194 -18.91 19.68 27.18
CA CYS A 194 -18.99 18.53 26.29
C CYS A 194 -19.14 17.19 27.02
N TRP A 195 -18.51 17.03 28.20
CA TRP A 195 -18.63 15.83 29.03
C TRP A 195 -20.04 15.59 29.60
N ARG A 196 -20.94 16.58 29.55
CA ARG A 196 -22.35 16.36 29.90
C ARG A 196 -23.05 15.41 28.92
N THR A 197 -22.53 15.27 27.70
CA THR A 197 -23.15 14.50 26.62
C THR A 197 -22.25 13.36 26.12
N TYR A 198 -20.94 13.59 26.03
CA TYR A 198 -20.00 12.65 25.44
C TYR A 198 -19.06 12.05 26.49
N SER A 199 -18.91 10.73 26.48
CA SER A 199 -17.93 10.03 27.33
C SER A 199 -16.48 10.26 26.89
N HIS A 200 -16.27 10.50 25.60
CA HIS A 200 -14.98 10.87 25.01
C HIS A 200 -15.12 12.16 24.21
N VAL A 201 -14.23 13.12 24.49
CA VAL A 201 -14.14 14.39 23.76
C VAL A 201 -12.82 14.40 23.02
N SER A 202 -12.88 14.08 21.72
CA SER A 202 -11.73 14.14 20.82
C SER A 202 -11.37 15.57 20.45
N ALA A 203 -10.15 15.77 19.96
CA ALA A 203 -9.74 17.04 19.35
C ALA A 203 -10.70 17.44 18.22
N GLU A 204 -11.13 16.50 17.37
CA GLU A 204 -12.11 16.73 16.30
C GLU A 204 -13.42 17.34 16.79
N ARG A 205 -13.89 16.92 17.97
CA ARG A 205 -15.18 17.35 18.52
C ARG A 205 -15.24 18.87 18.72
N LEU A 206 -14.08 19.51 18.93
CA LEU A 206 -13.95 20.94 19.16
C LEU A 206 -13.23 21.66 18.01
N VAL A 207 -12.28 21.01 17.35
CA VAL A 207 -11.47 21.57 16.26
C VAL A 207 -11.97 21.07 14.91
N SER A 208 -13.23 21.38 14.61
CA SER A 208 -13.89 21.11 13.32
C SER A 208 -14.99 22.16 13.09
N GLY A 209 -15.66 22.13 11.93
CA GLY A 209 -16.84 22.95 11.67
C GLY A 209 -17.92 22.74 12.75
N PRO A 210 -18.45 21.52 12.92
CA PRO A 210 -19.37 21.22 14.02
C PRO A 210 -18.81 21.57 15.42
N GLY A 211 -17.48 21.50 15.59
CA GLY A 211 -16.82 21.95 16.81
C GLY A 211 -16.99 23.44 17.11
N ILE A 212 -17.01 24.31 16.09
CA ILE A 212 -17.29 25.75 16.25
C ILE A 212 -18.70 25.97 16.83
N GLU A 213 -19.69 25.22 16.34
CA GLU A 213 -21.06 25.27 16.86
C GLU A 213 -21.13 24.78 18.32
N MET A 214 -20.36 23.73 18.64
CA MET A 214 -20.26 23.21 20.01
C MET A 214 -19.60 24.20 20.97
N ILE A 215 -18.55 24.89 20.54
CA ILE A 215 -17.89 25.96 21.32
C ILE A 215 -18.87 27.11 21.55
N TYR A 216 -19.63 27.53 20.53
CA TYR A 216 -20.65 28.56 20.67
C TYR A 216 -21.73 28.20 21.70
N GLN A 217 -22.21 26.96 21.68
CA GLN A 217 -23.17 26.47 22.68
C GLN A 217 -22.57 26.47 24.10
N ALA A 218 -21.34 25.98 24.25
CA ALA A 218 -20.65 25.94 25.54
C ALA A 218 -20.42 27.34 26.12
N LEU A 219 -19.94 28.29 25.31
CA LEU A 219 -19.72 29.66 25.76
C LEU A 219 -21.04 30.40 26.05
N SER A 220 -22.11 30.11 25.31
CA SER A 220 -23.45 30.63 25.60
C SER A 220 -23.98 30.15 26.97
N ASP A 221 -23.82 28.86 27.28
CA ASP A 221 -24.17 28.26 28.59
C ASP A 221 -23.41 28.94 29.72
N MET A 222 -22.11 29.18 29.53
CA MET A 222 -21.25 29.86 30.50
C MET A 222 -21.66 31.32 30.75
N GLN A 223 -22.18 32.01 29.74
CA GLN A 223 -22.71 33.37 29.87
C GLN A 223 -24.15 33.41 30.42
N GLY A 224 -24.74 32.26 30.74
CA GLY A 224 -26.11 32.16 31.27
C GLY A 224 -27.19 32.38 30.21
N VAL A 225 -26.85 32.27 28.93
CA VAL A 225 -27.82 32.38 27.83
C VAL A 225 -28.58 31.07 27.71
N ALA A 226 -29.77 31.01 28.32
CA ALA A 226 -30.56 29.77 28.43
C ALA A 226 -30.99 29.16 27.07
N LYS A 227 -31.09 29.98 26.01
CA LYS A 227 -31.45 29.57 24.64
C LYS A 227 -30.73 30.44 23.61
N PRO A 228 -29.46 30.14 23.29
CA PRO A 228 -28.76 30.88 22.24
C PRO A 228 -29.42 30.65 20.88
N GLU A 229 -29.28 31.62 19.97
CA GLU A 229 -29.73 31.46 18.58
C GLU A 229 -28.99 30.26 17.95
N PRO A 230 -29.67 29.36 17.22
CA PRO A 230 -29.05 28.17 16.64
C PRO A 230 -28.23 28.52 15.40
N LEU A 231 -27.06 29.12 15.61
CA LEU A 231 -26.14 29.51 14.55
C LEU A 231 -25.33 28.33 14.04
N GLN A 232 -25.24 28.21 12.71
CA GLN A 232 -24.31 27.30 12.05
C GLN A 232 -22.92 27.93 11.95
N THR A 233 -21.91 27.07 11.74
CA THR A 233 -20.49 27.44 11.59
C THR A 233 -20.27 28.67 10.70
N ALA A 234 -20.91 28.69 9.52
CA ALA A 234 -20.76 29.79 8.57
C ALA A 234 -21.29 31.12 9.12
N GLN A 235 -22.41 31.10 9.83
CA GLN A 235 -23.01 32.30 10.43
C GLN A 235 -22.18 32.82 11.61
N ILE A 236 -21.64 31.91 12.44
CA ILE A 236 -20.75 32.27 13.55
C ILE A 236 -19.50 32.98 13.01
N VAL A 237 -18.84 32.38 11.99
CA VAL A 237 -17.65 32.97 11.37
C VAL A 237 -17.97 34.31 10.71
N GLU A 238 -19.09 34.42 10.00
CA GLU A 238 -19.50 35.67 9.36
C GLU A 238 -19.73 36.80 10.38
N ARG A 239 -20.51 36.54 11.44
CA ARG A 239 -20.80 37.53 12.48
C ARG A 239 -19.54 37.96 13.25
N ALA A 240 -18.63 37.03 13.51
CA ALA A 240 -17.34 37.32 14.11
C ALA A 240 -16.51 38.28 13.23
N LEU A 241 -16.35 37.96 11.94
CA LEU A 241 -15.52 38.75 11.02
C LEU A 241 -16.14 40.11 10.67
N GLN A 242 -17.46 40.25 10.72
CA GLN A 242 -18.15 41.53 10.56
C GLN A 242 -18.09 42.40 11.84
N GLY A 243 -17.56 41.88 12.95
CA GLY A 243 -17.45 42.60 14.22
C GLY A 243 -18.81 42.88 14.88
N GLN A 244 -19.83 42.10 14.54
CA GLN A 244 -21.22 42.32 14.97
C GLN A 244 -21.57 41.60 16.28
N ASP A 245 -20.79 40.60 16.68
CA ASP A 245 -21.09 39.73 17.81
C ASP A 245 -19.81 39.32 18.55
N GLY A 246 -19.67 39.79 19.80
CA GLY A 246 -18.52 39.52 20.65
C GLY A 246 -18.41 38.05 21.07
N LEU A 247 -19.53 37.33 21.21
CA LEU A 247 -19.53 35.90 21.52
C LEU A 247 -19.08 35.09 20.31
N CYS A 248 -19.58 35.40 19.11
CA CYS A 248 -19.10 34.75 17.88
C CYS A 248 -17.60 34.98 17.68
N MET A 249 -17.12 36.19 17.97
CA MET A 249 -15.69 36.51 17.93
C MET A 249 -14.89 35.66 18.92
N GLU A 250 -15.36 35.53 20.15
CA GLU A 250 -14.73 34.70 21.18
C GLU A 250 -14.68 33.22 20.76
N VAL A 251 -15.75 32.70 20.14
CA VAL A 251 -15.78 31.33 19.60
C VAL A 251 -14.68 31.10 18.58
N VAL A 252 -14.51 32.03 17.63
CA VAL A 252 -13.47 31.93 16.60
C VAL A 252 -12.06 32.00 17.22
N GLU A 253 -11.86 32.84 18.23
CA GLU A 253 -10.59 32.93 18.96
C GLU A 253 -10.25 31.63 19.70
N VAL A 254 -11.23 31.04 20.40
CA VAL A 254 -11.08 29.76 21.11
C VAL A 254 -10.78 28.63 20.10
N PHE A 255 -11.52 28.55 19.00
CA PHE A 255 -11.26 27.59 17.93
C PHE A 255 -9.83 27.71 17.37
N CYS A 256 -9.39 28.94 17.04
CA CYS A 256 -8.04 29.17 16.51
C CYS A 256 -6.96 28.80 17.53
N GLY A 257 -7.21 29.07 18.82
CA GLY A 257 -6.31 28.69 19.90
C GLY A 257 -6.17 27.18 20.06
N MET A 258 -7.31 26.47 20.12
CA MET A 258 -7.35 25.00 20.20
C MET A 258 -6.69 24.36 18.97
N LEU A 259 -6.93 24.89 17.76
CA LEU A 259 -6.25 24.45 16.54
C LEU A 259 -4.73 24.64 16.64
N GLY A 260 -4.28 25.77 17.19
CA GLY A 260 -2.86 26.03 17.46
C GLY A 260 -2.24 24.97 18.39
N THR A 261 -2.96 24.59 19.44
CA THR A 261 -2.54 23.52 20.36
C THR A 261 -2.44 22.18 19.63
N VAL A 262 -3.48 21.75 18.91
CA VAL A 262 -3.46 20.48 18.15
C VAL A 262 -2.31 20.45 17.15
N ALA A 263 -2.14 21.53 16.38
CA ALA A 263 -1.10 21.64 15.38
C ALA A 263 0.30 21.58 16.04
N SER A 264 0.49 22.21 17.21
CA SER A 264 1.74 22.13 17.97
C SER A 264 2.06 20.72 18.44
N ASP A 265 1.04 19.97 18.88
CA ASP A 265 1.19 18.58 19.34
C ASP A 265 1.61 17.66 18.21
N VAL A 266 0.98 17.80 17.03
CA VAL A 266 1.40 17.08 15.82
C VAL A 266 2.84 17.44 15.46
N ALA A 267 3.20 18.72 15.53
CA ALA A 267 4.53 19.18 15.17
C ALA A 267 5.64 18.61 16.06
N VAL A 268 5.44 18.55 17.39
CA VAL A 268 6.40 17.92 18.30
C VAL A 268 6.39 16.39 18.22
N THR A 269 5.24 15.77 17.95
CA THR A 269 5.11 14.31 17.87
C THR A 269 5.85 13.76 16.66
N LEU A 270 5.69 14.39 15.50
CA LEU A 270 6.28 13.92 14.24
C LEU A 270 7.64 14.57 13.92
N GLY A 271 8.01 15.64 14.60
CA GLY A 271 9.23 16.38 14.30
C GLY A 271 9.17 17.09 12.94
N THR A 272 8.10 17.86 12.71
CA THR A 272 7.70 18.43 11.39
C THR A 272 8.58 19.59 10.89
N LEU A 273 9.90 19.42 10.86
CA LEU A 273 10.86 20.46 10.46
C LEU A 273 10.72 20.90 9.00
N GLY A 274 10.10 20.08 8.14
CA GLY A 274 9.73 20.45 6.76
C GLY A 274 8.56 21.43 6.69
N GLY A 275 7.89 21.69 7.81
CA GLY A 275 6.75 22.61 7.94
C GLY A 275 5.48 21.89 8.34
N LEU A 276 4.53 22.66 8.85
CA LEU A 276 3.21 22.20 9.22
C LEU A 276 2.15 22.89 8.38
N TYR A 277 1.37 22.11 7.65
CA TYR A 277 0.34 22.61 6.75
C TYR A 277 -1.03 22.50 7.40
N ILE A 278 -1.83 23.54 7.23
CA ILE A 278 -3.19 23.67 7.69
C ILE A 278 -4.11 23.58 6.47
N GLY A 279 -4.80 22.45 6.36
CA GLY A 279 -5.81 22.19 5.35
C GLY A 279 -7.24 22.35 5.89
N GLY A 280 -8.20 21.81 5.15
CA GLY A 280 -9.61 21.85 5.50
C GLY A 280 -10.32 23.15 5.10
N GLY A 281 -11.66 23.13 5.13
CA GLY A 281 -12.49 24.19 4.58
C GLY A 281 -12.79 25.35 5.55
N VAL A 282 -12.50 25.20 6.85
CA VAL A 282 -12.83 26.21 7.87
C VAL A 282 -11.83 27.37 7.85
N VAL A 283 -10.54 27.06 7.94
CA VAL A 283 -9.47 28.07 8.07
C VAL A 283 -9.40 29.03 6.88
N PRO A 284 -9.51 28.59 5.60
CA PRO A 284 -9.52 29.51 4.47
C PRO A 284 -10.63 30.59 4.54
N ARG A 285 -11.77 30.28 5.17
CA ARG A 285 -12.88 31.25 5.33
C ARG A 285 -12.59 32.33 6.37
N LEU A 286 -11.64 32.10 7.27
CA LEU A 286 -11.17 33.12 8.23
C LEU A 286 -10.27 34.16 7.55
N GLY A 287 -9.72 33.85 6.36
CA GLY A 287 -8.87 34.75 5.58
C GLY A 287 -7.71 35.33 6.40
N GLU A 288 -7.47 36.63 6.25
CA GLU A 288 -6.40 37.35 6.95
C GLU A 288 -6.58 37.41 8.46
N TYR A 289 -7.79 37.17 8.98
CA TYR A 289 -7.99 37.13 10.43
C TYR A 289 -7.21 35.96 11.06
N PHE A 290 -7.11 34.81 10.40
CA PHE A 290 -6.42 33.64 10.96
C PHE A 290 -4.97 33.95 11.34
N ALA A 291 -4.26 34.73 10.53
CA ALA A 291 -2.88 35.14 10.81
C ALA A 291 -2.74 36.06 12.03
N ARG A 292 -3.81 36.79 12.39
CA ARG A 292 -3.89 37.68 13.56
C ARG A 292 -4.51 37.00 14.79
N SER A 293 -5.07 35.80 14.61
CA SER A 293 -5.71 35.04 15.68
C SER A 293 -4.68 34.48 16.69
N PRO A 294 -5.15 33.94 17.84
CA PRO A 294 -4.28 33.29 18.80
C PRO A 294 -3.55 32.03 18.29
N PHE A 295 -3.84 31.54 17.08
CA PHE A 295 -3.29 30.30 16.53
C PHE A 295 -1.77 30.21 16.66
N ARG A 296 -1.03 31.21 16.16
CA ARG A 296 0.44 31.13 16.14
C ARG A 296 1.04 31.22 17.55
N ALA A 297 0.50 32.11 18.38
CA ALA A 297 0.93 32.23 19.77
C ALA A 297 0.71 30.90 20.54
N ARG A 298 -0.43 30.24 20.30
CA ARG A 298 -0.72 28.91 20.86
C ARG A 298 0.17 27.83 20.29
N PHE A 299 0.43 27.85 18.99
CA PHE A 299 1.34 26.92 18.33
C PHE A 299 2.75 26.92 18.96
N GLU A 300 3.26 28.09 19.32
CA GLU A 300 4.58 28.23 19.96
C GLU A 300 4.55 28.03 21.49
N SER A 301 3.38 27.93 22.10
CA SER A 301 3.21 27.84 23.56
C SER A 301 3.45 26.41 24.10
N LYS A 302 4.69 25.93 24.01
CA LYS A 302 5.10 24.58 24.46
C LYS A 302 6.24 24.58 25.48
N GLY A 303 6.27 25.59 26.35
CA GLY A 303 7.24 25.73 27.43
C GLY A 303 8.68 25.70 26.92
N ARG A 304 9.51 24.78 27.42
CA ARG A 304 10.92 24.66 26.97
C ARG A 304 11.08 24.34 25.48
N PHE A 305 10.03 23.85 24.81
CA PHE A 305 10.02 23.58 23.36
C PHE A 305 9.55 24.77 22.52
N SER A 306 9.22 25.93 23.11
CA SER A 306 8.78 27.11 22.36
C SER A 306 9.77 27.52 21.26
N ASN A 307 11.07 27.55 21.56
CA ASN A 307 12.11 27.87 20.57
C ASN A 307 12.23 26.83 19.44
N TYR A 308 11.86 25.57 19.70
CA TYR A 308 11.83 24.52 18.69
C TYR A 308 10.67 24.76 17.70
N LEU A 309 9.47 25.02 18.22
CA LEU A 309 8.27 25.29 17.40
C LEU A 309 8.33 26.63 16.66
N ALA A 310 8.96 27.65 17.25
CA ALA A 310 9.15 28.95 16.61
C ALA A 310 9.91 28.85 15.26
N ARG A 311 10.73 27.80 15.07
CA ARG A 311 11.48 27.56 13.83
C ARG A 311 10.68 26.82 12.76
N ILE A 312 9.61 26.13 13.15
CA ILE A 312 8.75 25.37 12.23
C ILE A 312 7.76 26.34 11.58
N PRO A 313 7.80 26.50 10.24
CA PRO A 313 6.82 27.32 9.55
C PRO A 313 5.47 26.63 9.51
N THR A 314 4.41 27.42 9.65
CA THR A 314 3.02 26.98 9.47
C THR A 314 2.45 27.59 8.19
N PHE A 315 1.79 26.79 7.35
CA PHE A 315 1.24 27.21 6.06
C PHE A 315 -0.25 26.90 5.96
N VAL A 316 -1.08 27.85 5.57
CA VAL A 316 -2.48 27.60 5.22
C VAL A 316 -2.57 27.28 3.73
N ILE A 317 -3.16 26.13 3.41
CA ILE A 317 -3.39 25.70 2.03
C ILE A 317 -4.57 26.50 1.46
N THR A 318 -4.32 27.19 0.34
CA THR A 318 -5.32 28.00 -0.38
C THR A 318 -5.55 27.53 -1.82
N ALA A 319 -4.89 26.44 -2.23
CA ALA A 319 -5.15 25.79 -3.51
C ALA A 319 -6.65 25.43 -3.65
N PRO A 320 -7.27 25.61 -4.83
CA PRO A 320 -8.70 25.33 -5.02
C PRO A 320 -9.03 23.83 -4.98
N TYR A 321 -8.17 22.97 -5.53
CA TYR A 321 -8.39 21.53 -5.61
C TYR A 321 -7.12 20.72 -5.24
N PRO A 322 -6.59 20.86 -4.01
CA PRO A 322 -5.34 20.21 -3.63
C PRO A 322 -5.45 18.69 -3.67
N ALA A 323 -6.62 18.13 -3.36
CA ALA A 323 -6.87 16.70 -3.45
C ALA A 323 -6.58 16.14 -4.85
N PHE A 324 -6.96 16.85 -5.92
CA PHE A 324 -6.65 16.45 -7.30
C PHE A 324 -5.16 16.41 -7.58
N VAL A 325 -4.40 17.41 -7.13
CA VAL A 325 -2.93 17.42 -7.25
C VAL A 325 -2.33 16.20 -6.55
N GLY A 326 -2.85 15.87 -5.37
CA GLY A 326 -2.45 14.71 -4.60
C GLY A 326 -2.74 13.37 -5.27
N VAL A 327 -3.98 13.14 -5.72
CA VAL A 327 -4.33 11.88 -6.41
C VAL A 327 -3.66 11.75 -7.76
N ALA A 328 -3.41 12.87 -8.47
CA ALA A 328 -2.62 12.87 -9.70
C ALA A 328 -1.17 12.46 -9.44
N ALA A 329 -0.56 12.93 -8.35
CA ALA A 329 0.79 12.56 -7.94
C ALA A 329 0.85 11.07 -7.57
N ILE A 330 -0.10 10.57 -6.77
CA ILE A 330 -0.21 9.15 -6.39
C ILE A 330 -0.38 8.27 -7.64
N LEU A 331 -1.29 8.65 -8.54
CA LEU A 331 -1.53 7.93 -9.78
C LEU A 331 -0.30 7.94 -10.68
N SER A 332 0.39 9.07 -10.77
CA SER A 332 1.64 9.19 -11.54
C SER A 332 2.77 8.35 -10.94
N GLU A 333 2.88 8.25 -9.61
CA GLU A 333 3.85 7.38 -8.95
C GLU A 333 3.50 5.90 -9.17
N HIS A 334 2.22 5.54 -9.10
CA HIS A 334 1.75 4.18 -9.34
C HIS A 334 1.96 3.73 -10.78
N LEU A 335 1.62 4.59 -11.76
CA LEU A 335 1.83 4.32 -13.18
C LEU A 335 3.29 4.49 -13.61
N GLY A 336 4.07 5.25 -12.85
CA GLY A 336 5.43 5.68 -13.20
C GLY A 336 6.57 5.08 -12.38
N GLY A 337 6.29 4.30 -11.32
CA GLY A 337 7.29 3.58 -10.53
C GLY A 337 8.54 4.40 -10.18
N GLY A 338 8.38 5.49 -9.43
CA GLY A 338 9.48 6.25 -8.81
C GLY A 338 10.37 7.07 -9.76
N ASN A 339 10.08 8.38 -9.87
CA ASN A 339 10.99 9.45 -10.31
C ASN A 339 11.74 9.38 -11.66
N ALA A 340 11.51 8.37 -12.49
CA ALA A 340 11.90 8.45 -13.89
C ALA A 340 10.68 8.85 -14.71
N VAL A 341 10.69 10.03 -15.33
CA VAL A 341 9.95 10.20 -16.59
C VAL A 341 10.30 8.98 -17.43
N PRO A 342 9.34 8.12 -17.85
CA PRO A 342 9.62 6.91 -18.60
C PRO A 342 10.62 7.26 -19.70
N ILE A 343 11.68 6.47 -19.90
CA ILE A 343 12.76 6.86 -20.83
C ILE A 343 12.18 7.23 -22.21
N LEU A 344 11.06 6.62 -22.60
CA LEU A 344 10.27 6.97 -23.78
C LEU A 344 9.77 8.41 -23.79
N GLU A 345 9.21 8.90 -22.70
CA GLU A 345 8.79 10.29 -22.54
C GLU A 345 9.98 11.26 -22.56
N LYS A 346 11.11 10.86 -21.97
CA LYS A 346 12.34 11.65 -22.04
C LYS A 346 12.88 11.72 -23.49
N ILE A 347 12.77 10.63 -24.25
CA ILE A 347 13.16 10.56 -25.67
C ILE A 347 12.22 11.43 -26.52
N ARG A 348 10.91 11.42 -26.25
CA ARG A 348 9.93 12.27 -26.95
C ARG A 348 10.20 13.76 -26.72
N LYS A 349 10.43 14.17 -25.47
CA LYS A 349 10.69 15.57 -25.11
C LYS A 349 12.02 16.12 -25.65
N ALA A 350 13.04 15.29 -25.78
CA ALA A 350 14.37 15.71 -26.23
C ALA A 350 14.60 15.49 -27.75
N ARG A 351 13.57 15.11 -28.52
CA ARG A 351 13.71 14.73 -29.93
C ARG A 351 14.34 15.80 -30.82
N ASP A 352 13.98 17.06 -30.59
CA ASP A 352 14.49 18.20 -31.36
C ASP A 352 15.90 18.64 -30.94
N GLN A 353 16.39 18.12 -29.83
CA GLN A 353 17.73 18.39 -29.29
C GLN A 353 18.76 17.35 -29.72
N PHE A 354 18.32 16.23 -30.29
CA PHE A 354 19.18 15.16 -30.78
C PHE A 354 19.82 15.50 -32.12
N SER A 355 21.04 15.00 -32.34
CA SER A 355 21.67 15.04 -33.67
C SER A 355 20.84 14.24 -34.70
N PRO A 356 20.98 14.50 -36.01
CA PRO A 356 20.22 13.77 -37.04
C PRO A 356 20.38 12.24 -36.97
N ALA A 357 21.54 11.75 -36.52
CA ALA A 357 21.78 10.32 -36.33
C ALA A 357 21.10 9.78 -35.06
N GLU A 358 21.08 10.55 -33.96
CA GLU A 358 20.36 10.19 -32.73
C GLU A 358 18.84 10.24 -32.92
N GLN A 359 18.32 11.14 -33.76
CA GLN A 359 16.90 11.20 -34.11
C GLN A 359 16.41 9.93 -34.82
N LYS A 360 17.26 9.29 -35.65
CA LYS A 360 16.94 7.99 -36.26
C LYS A 360 16.82 6.89 -35.20
N VAL A 361 17.74 6.85 -34.23
CA VAL A 361 17.70 5.91 -33.10
C VAL A 361 16.47 6.14 -32.23
N ALA A 362 16.17 7.40 -31.88
CA ALA A 362 14.96 7.78 -31.15
C ALA A 362 13.69 7.34 -31.88
N SER A 363 13.61 7.56 -33.19
CA SER A 363 12.43 7.20 -34.00
C SER A 363 12.21 5.69 -34.05
N LEU A 364 13.28 4.89 -34.16
CA LEU A 364 13.20 3.42 -34.08
C LEU A 364 12.65 2.96 -32.71
N ILE A 365 13.18 3.53 -31.62
CA ILE A 365 12.82 3.16 -30.25
C ILE A 365 11.37 3.53 -29.92
N LEU A 366 10.92 4.69 -30.37
CA LEU A 366 9.54 5.14 -30.17
C LEU A 366 8.53 4.29 -30.97
N ALA A 367 8.91 3.84 -32.16
CA ALA A 367 8.05 3.01 -33.00
C ALA A 367 8.03 1.54 -32.56
N HIS A 368 9.16 1.01 -32.05
CA HIS A 368 9.30 -0.42 -31.74
C HIS A 368 10.03 -0.67 -30.40
N PRO A 369 9.53 -0.16 -29.27
CA PRO A 369 10.25 -0.21 -27.99
C PRO A 369 10.51 -1.64 -27.51
N ARG A 370 9.54 -2.55 -27.69
CA ARG A 370 9.67 -3.96 -27.30
C ARG A 370 10.72 -4.72 -28.10
N ALA A 371 10.87 -4.41 -29.39
CA ALA A 371 11.88 -5.05 -30.23
C ALA A 371 13.29 -4.60 -29.84
N VAL A 372 13.47 -3.31 -29.53
CA VAL A 372 14.76 -2.77 -29.08
C VAL A 372 15.22 -3.41 -27.75
N MET A 373 14.29 -3.78 -26.87
CA MET A 373 14.63 -4.44 -25.61
C MET A 373 15.38 -5.76 -25.82
N SER A 374 14.96 -6.58 -26.78
CA SER A 374 15.51 -7.93 -27.03
C SER A 374 16.64 -7.97 -28.08
N GLU A 375 16.81 -6.93 -28.89
CA GLU A 375 17.77 -6.92 -30.01
C GLU A 375 19.21 -6.56 -29.61
N PRO A 376 20.25 -7.20 -30.18
CA PRO A 376 21.64 -6.79 -29.97
C PRO A 376 21.94 -5.41 -30.58
N ILE A 377 22.98 -4.71 -30.08
CA ILE A 377 23.32 -3.35 -30.53
C ILE A 377 23.56 -3.24 -32.04
N SER A 378 24.13 -4.28 -32.65
CA SER A 378 24.36 -4.38 -34.10
C SER A 378 23.06 -4.30 -34.89
N GLU A 379 21.99 -4.91 -34.39
CA GLU A 379 20.69 -4.96 -35.04
C GLU A 379 19.93 -3.65 -34.87
N ILE A 380 20.00 -3.05 -33.67
CA ILE A 380 19.45 -1.72 -33.39
C ILE A 380 20.09 -0.67 -34.31
N ALA A 381 21.42 -0.70 -34.46
CA ALA A 381 22.16 0.22 -35.31
C ALA A 381 21.80 0.05 -36.80
N ARG A 382 21.67 -1.20 -37.26
CA ARG A 382 21.26 -1.54 -38.64
C ARG A 382 19.85 -1.05 -38.95
N ARG A 383 18.88 -1.30 -38.05
CA ARG A 383 17.49 -0.89 -38.23
C ARG A 383 17.29 0.62 -38.15
N ALA A 384 18.12 1.31 -37.37
CA ALA A 384 18.13 2.77 -37.29
C ALA A 384 18.98 3.44 -38.38
N ASP A 385 19.65 2.69 -39.27
CA ASP A 385 20.54 3.22 -40.30
C ASP A 385 21.64 4.15 -39.72
N VAL A 386 22.34 3.65 -38.69
CA VAL A 386 23.42 4.33 -37.98
C VAL A 386 24.55 3.39 -37.58
N SER A 387 25.66 3.95 -37.08
CA SER A 387 26.77 3.18 -36.50
C SER A 387 26.46 2.71 -35.06
N GLN A 388 27.04 1.59 -34.61
CA GLN A 388 26.89 1.14 -33.21
C GLN A 388 27.35 2.19 -32.17
N PRO A 389 28.45 2.95 -32.38
CA PRO A 389 28.81 4.06 -31.50
C PRO A 389 27.73 5.14 -31.39
N THR A 390 26.93 5.37 -32.43
CA THR A 390 25.80 6.31 -32.40
C THR A 390 24.73 5.85 -31.41
N VAL A 391 24.42 4.55 -31.37
CA VAL A 391 23.46 3.98 -30.41
C VAL A 391 23.96 4.15 -28.97
N ILE A 392 25.25 3.91 -28.71
CA ILE A 392 25.84 4.14 -27.38
C ILE A 392 25.83 5.62 -27.00
N ARG A 393 26.13 6.52 -27.95
CA ARG A 393 26.09 7.96 -27.73
C ARG A 393 24.68 8.41 -27.37
N PHE A 394 23.67 7.96 -28.11
CA PHE A 394 22.27 8.19 -27.80
C PHE A 394 21.90 7.75 -26.37
N CYS A 395 22.26 6.52 -25.97
CA CYS A 395 22.01 6.05 -24.61
C CYS A 395 22.65 6.96 -23.54
N ARG A 396 23.86 7.46 -23.78
CA ARG A 396 24.52 8.42 -22.88
C ARG A 396 23.85 9.80 -22.85
N THR A 397 23.42 10.31 -24.01
CA THR A 397 22.62 11.54 -24.14
C THR A 397 21.33 11.44 -23.31
N MET A 398 20.76 10.24 -23.20
CA MET A 398 19.58 9.96 -22.38
C MET A 398 19.85 9.84 -20.87
N GLY A 399 21.11 9.92 -20.43
CA GLY A 399 21.53 9.78 -19.04
C GLY A 399 21.72 8.33 -18.60
N CYS A 400 21.99 7.42 -19.54
CA CYS A 400 22.28 6.02 -19.25
C CYS A 400 23.79 5.72 -19.35
N GLN A 401 24.28 4.81 -18.54
CA GLN A 401 25.70 4.39 -18.53
C GLN A 401 26.10 3.62 -19.80
N GLY A 402 25.12 3.03 -20.50
CA GLY A 402 25.28 2.30 -21.75
C GLY A 402 23.96 1.68 -22.24
N LEU A 403 24.02 0.78 -23.23
CA LEU A 403 22.82 0.16 -23.81
C LEU A 403 22.07 -0.74 -22.82
N ALA A 404 22.78 -1.46 -21.94
CA ALA A 404 22.15 -2.33 -20.94
C ALA A 404 21.30 -1.53 -19.93
N ASP A 405 21.89 -0.48 -19.33
CA ASP A 405 21.19 0.45 -18.44
C ASP A 405 20.02 1.16 -19.16
N PHE A 406 20.22 1.52 -20.43
CA PHE A 406 19.15 2.08 -21.26
C PHE A 406 17.99 1.10 -21.47
N LYS A 407 18.27 -0.17 -21.77
CA LYS A 407 17.23 -1.20 -21.94
C LYS A 407 16.46 -1.49 -20.66
N LEU A 408 17.13 -1.46 -19.51
CA LEU A 408 16.48 -1.61 -18.20
C LEU A 408 15.50 -0.46 -17.93
N LYS A 409 15.94 0.79 -18.16
CA LYS A 409 15.08 1.98 -18.05
C LYS A 409 13.97 2.06 -19.13
N LEU A 410 14.18 1.38 -20.26
CA LEU A 410 13.18 1.21 -21.31
C LEU A 410 12.14 0.16 -20.93
N ALA A 411 12.56 -0.93 -20.30
CA ALA A 411 11.68 -1.98 -19.82
C ALA A 411 10.72 -1.46 -18.76
N SER A 412 11.21 -0.69 -17.78
CA SER A 412 10.37 -0.08 -16.74
C SER A 412 9.27 0.84 -17.29
N GLY A 413 9.51 1.51 -18.42
CA GLY A 413 8.55 2.40 -19.07
C GLY A 413 7.54 1.71 -20.00
N VAL A 414 7.71 0.43 -20.33
CA VAL A 414 6.89 -0.30 -21.31
C VAL A 414 5.97 -1.33 -20.65
N THR A 415 6.27 -1.78 -19.44
CA THR A 415 5.55 -2.88 -18.78
C THR A 415 4.64 -2.44 -17.62
N GLY A 416 4.71 -1.20 -17.13
CA GLY A 416 3.87 -0.71 -16.02
C GLY A 416 4.08 -1.42 -14.67
N THR A 417 4.89 -2.48 -14.68
CA THR A 417 5.46 -3.15 -13.52
C THR A 417 6.86 -2.59 -13.33
N VAL A 418 7.20 -2.18 -12.11
CA VAL A 418 8.60 -2.10 -11.71
C VAL A 418 9.14 -3.53 -11.84
N PRO A 419 10.02 -3.84 -12.81
CA PRO A 419 10.83 -5.03 -12.64
C PRO A 419 11.79 -4.62 -11.54
N VAL A 420 11.53 -5.09 -10.31
CA VAL A 420 12.61 -5.16 -9.34
C VAL A 420 13.59 -6.13 -9.97
N ALA A 421 14.59 -5.56 -10.65
CA ALA A 421 15.53 -6.32 -11.43
C ALA A 421 16.20 -7.31 -10.49
N HIS A 422 16.34 -8.55 -10.94
CA HIS A 422 17.25 -9.52 -10.34
C HIS A 422 18.61 -8.86 -10.14
N SER A 423 18.85 -8.38 -8.93
CA SER A 423 20.06 -7.68 -8.56
C SER A 423 21.07 -8.75 -8.24
N GLN A 424 22.01 -8.97 -9.17
CA GLN A 424 23.07 -9.94 -8.94
C GLN A 424 23.89 -9.51 -7.72
N VAL A 425 24.05 -10.43 -6.77
CA VAL A 425 24.94 -10.23 -5.63
C VAL A 425 26.38 -10.21 -6.16
N HIS A 426 27.12 -9.16 -5.85
CA HIS A 426 28.48 -8.96 -6.34
C HIS A 426 29.51 -9.21 -5.26
N VAL A 427 30.67 -9.71 -5.67
CA VAL A 427 31.85 -9.81 -4.80
C VAL A 427 32.30 -8.37 -4.48
N GLY A 428 32.05 -7.92 -3.25
CA GLY A 428 32.33 -6.55 -2.80
C GLY A 428 31.12 -5.80 -2.23
N ASP A 429 29.90 -6.36 -2.34
CA ASP A 429 28.71 -5.82 -1.68
C ASP A 429 28.87 -5.80 -0.15
N SER A 430 28.36 -4.75 0.50
CA SER A 430 28.30 -4.74 1.97
C SER A 430 27.32 -5.80 2.47
N SER A 431 27.45 -6.24 3.73
CA SER A 431 26.53 -7.23 4.31
C SER A 431 25.06 -6.78 4.26
N LEU A 432 24.82 -5.47 4.36
CA LEU A 432 23.48 -4.90 4.23
C LEU A 432 22.99 -4.96 2.79
N ASP A 433 23.83 -4.63 1.81
CA ASP A 433 23.49 -4.70 0.39
C ASP A 433 23.18 -6.13 -0.05
N VAL A 434 23.95 -7.11 0.43
CA VAL A 434 23.68 -8.53 0.19
C VAL A 434 22.32 -8.91 0.78
N GLY A 435 22.02 -8.49 2.00
CA GLY A 435 20.74 -8.75 2.66
C GLY A 435 19.55 -8.19 1.87
N VAL A 436 19.62 -6.91 1.49
CA VAL A 436 18.58 -6.23 0.71
C VAL A 436 18.39 -6.91 -0.65
N LYS A 437 19.47 -7.16 -1.41
CA LYS A 437 19.39 -7.80 -2.73
C LYS A 437 18.79 -9.20 -2.67
N VAL A 438 19.14 -10.01 -1.67
CA VAL A 438 18.58 -11.36 -1.52
C VAL A 438 17.08 -11.31 -1.23
N VAL A 439 16.65 -10.39 -0.35
CA VAL A 439 15.22 -10.21 -0.03
C VAL A 439 14.46 -9.73 -1.26
N ASP A 440 14.94 -8.68 -1.93
CA ASP A 440 14.28 -8.09 -3.09
C ASP A 440 14.18 -9.08 -4.26
N ASN A 441 15.24 -9.86 -4.52
CA ASN A 441 15.21 -10.92 -5.54
C ASN A 441 14.16 -11.99 -5.21
N THR A 442 14.03 -12.35 -3.93
CA THR A 442 13.05 -13.34 -3.47
C THR A 442 11.63 -12.79 -3.63
N ILE A 443 11.37 -11.55 -3.20
CA ILE A 443 10.07 -10.88 -3.36
C ILE A 443 9.68 -10.80 -4.84
N SER A 444 10.62 -10.40 -5.70
CA SER A 444 10.40 -10.29 -7.15
C SER A 444 9.95 -11.61 -7.75
N ALA A 445 10.65 -12.69 -7.41
CA ALA A 445 10.33 -14.02 -7.91
C ALA A 445 8.99 -14.54 -7.35
N MET A 446 8.63 -14.20 -6.11
CA MET A 446 7.31 -14.52 -5.55
C MET A 446 6.18 -13.76 -6.26
N MET A 447 6.40 -12.48 -6.56
CA MET A 447 5.43 -11.66 -7.32
C MET A 447 5.24 -12.23 -8.73
N GLU A 448 6.30 -12.66 -9.39
CA GLU A 448 6.22 -13.30 -10.71
C GLU A 448 5.42 -14.61 -10.66
N VAL A 449 5.63 -15.45 -9.64
CA VAL A 449 4.81 -16.67 -9.43
C VAL A 449 3.35 -16.31 -9.19
N ARG A 450 3.05 -15.27 -8.39
CA ARG A 450 1.68 -14.80 -8.14
C ARG A 450 1.01 -14.34 -9.43
N ASP A 451 1.70 -13.55 -10.23
CA ASP A 451 1.14 -12.91 -11.43
C ASP A 451 0.95 -13.92 -12.58
N ASN A 452 1.76 -14.99 -12.60
CA ASN A 452 1.68 -16.05 -13.62
C ASN A 452 0.89 -17.30 -13.16
N LEU A 453 0.26 -17.27 -11.98
CA LEU A 453 -0.46 -18.42 -11.44
C LEU A 453 -1.74 -18.68 -12.25
N ASN A 454 -1.79 -19.82 -12.95
CA ASN A 454 -2.96 -20.19 -13.72
C ASN A 454 -4.08 -20.72 -12.81
N ALA A 455 -5.12 -19.91 -12.62
CA ALA A 455 -6.24 -20.21 -11.72
C ALA A 455 -6.92 -21.55 -12.05
N ASP A 456 -7.20 -21.82 -13.33
CA ASP A 456 -7.87 -23.06 -13.74
C ASP A 456 -7.05 -24.32 -13.42
N THR A 457 -5.74 -24.26 -13.67
CA THR A 457 -4.82 -25.38 -13.39
C THR A 457 -4.71 -25.60 -11.90
N LEU A 458 -4.57 -24.53 -11.13
CA LEU A 458 -4.50 -24.61 -9.67
C LEU A 458 -5.78 -25.20 -9.08
N SER A 459 -6.97 -24.76 -9.52
CA SER A 459 -8.24 -25.30 -9.07
C SER A 459 -8.37 -26.80 -9.35
N ARG A 460 -7.97 -27.26 -10.55
CA ARG A 460 -7.96 -28.70 -10.89
C ARG A 460 -6.96 -29.48 -10.05
N VAL A 461 -5.77 -28.94 -9.82
CA VAL A 461 -4.75 -29.56 -8.95
C VAL A 461 -5.29 -29.73 -7.53
N ILE A 462 -5.91 -28.69 -6.96
CA ILE A 462 -6.50 -28.74 -5.62
C ILE A 462 -7.62 -29.80 -5.57
N GLU A 463 -8.49 -29.86 -6.58
CA GLU A 463 -9.57 -30.84 -6.66
C GLU A 463 -9.03 -32.28 -6.67
N VAL A 464 -8.07 -32.57 -7.56
CA VAL A 464 -7.45 -33.89 -7.69
C VAL A 464 -6.74 -34.30 -6.40
N LEU A 465 -5.97 -33.39 -5.78
CA LEU A 465 -5.32 -33.65 -4.50
C LEU A 465 -6.34 -33.90 -3.39
N SER A 466 -7.48 -33.20 -3.41
CA SER A 466 -8.53 -33.36 -2.39
C SER A 466 -9.23 -34.71 -2.46
N GLN A 467 -9.33 -35.30 -3.66
CA GLN A 467 -9.99 -36.59 -3.92
C GLN A 467 -9.02 -37.80 -3.91
N ALA A 468 -7.72 -37.56 -3.79
CA ALA A 468 -6.70 -38.60 -3.81
C ALA A 468 -6.85 -39.60 -2.66
N SER A 469 -6.71 -40.90 -2.98
CA SER A 469 -6.63 -41.96 -1.95
C SER A 469 -5.26 -41.97 -1.25
N ARG A 470 -4.21 -41.60 -1.98
CA ARG A 470 -2.84 -41.47 -1.52
C ARG A 470 -2.14 -40.36 -2.32
N ILE A 471 -1.29 -39.58 -1.66
CA ILE A 471 -0.41 -38.60 -2.32
C ILE A 471 1.04 -39.00 -2.07
N GLU A 472 1.84 -39.10 -3.12
CA GLU A 472 3.30 -39.26 -2.99
C GLU A 472 4.03 -38.03 -3.51
N PHE A 473 5.05 -37.59 -2.78
CA PHE A 473 5.89 -36.45 -3.14
C PHE A 473 7.29 -36.96 -3.52
N TYR A 474 7.68 -36.75 -4.77
CA TYR A 474 9.00 -37.16 -5.28
C TYR A 474 9.86 -35.93 -5.51
N GLY A 475 11.06 -35.91 -4.94
CA GLY A 475 12.06 -34.87 -5.17
C GLY A 475 13.46 -35.41 -4.90
N PHE A 476 14.46 -34.94 -5.64
CA PHE A 476 15.85 -35.35 -5.46
C PHE A 476 16.71 -34.16 -5.01
N GLY A 477 17.70 -34.40 -4.14
CA GLY A 477 18.56 -33.35 -3.60
C GLY A 477 17.76 -32.29 -2.83
N SER A 478 17.96 -30.99 -3.15
CA SER A 478 17.26 -29.88 -2.47
C SER A 478 15.74 -29.90 -2.63
N CYS A 479 15.22 -30.52 -3.71
CA CYS A 479 13.78 -30.70 -3.91
C CYS A 479 13.19 -31.79 -3.00
N GLY A 480 14.02 -32.68 -2.46
CA GLY A 480 13.60 -33.66 -1.46
C GLY A 480 13.12 -33.01 -0.15
N LEU A 481 13.75 -31.91 0.27
CA LEU A 481 13.31 -31.15 1.44
C LEU A 481 11.91 -30.54 1.25
N VAL A 482 11.60 -30.10 0.04
CA VAL A 482 10.26 -29.61 -0.31
C VAL A 482 9.24 -30.75 -0.30
N ALA A 483 9.62 -31.93 -0.78
CA ALA A 483 8.77 -33.12 -0.73
C ALA A 483 8.45 -33.55 0.71
N GLU A 484 9.45 -33.55 1.60
CA GLU A 484 9.28 -33.86 3.02
C GLU A 484 8.37 -32.85 3.74
N ASP A 485 8.54 -31.55 3.47
CA ASP A 485 7.65 -30.50 3.97
C ASP A 485 6.20 -30.70 3.48
N ALA A 486 6.04 -31.03 2.20
CA ALA A 486 4.73 -31.33 1.63
C ALA A 486 4.07 -32.55 2.29
N GLN A 487 4.81 -33.63 2.53
CA GLN A 487 4.31 -34.79 3.27
C GLN A 487 3.77 -34.36 4.64
N GLN A 488 4.53 -33.55 5.41
CA GLN A 488 4.10 -33.11 6.73
C GLN A 488 2.79 -32.31 6.69
N LYS A 489 2.62 -31.44 5.69
CA LYS A 489 1.42 -30.61 5.52
C LYS A 489 0.22 -31.45 5.12
N PHE A 490 0.34 -32.28 4.09
CA PHE A 490 -0.78 -33.06 3.56
C PHE A 490 -1.19 -34.24 4.47
N PHE A 491 -0.25 -34.82 5.22
CA PHE A 491 -0.56 -35.80 6.26
C PHE A 491 -1.49 -35.20 7.34
N ARG A 492 -1.26 -33.93 7.74
CA ARG A 492 -2.12 -33.21 8.70
C ARG A 492 -3.52 -32.90 8.17
N LEU A 493 -3.72 -32.95 6.86
CA LEU A 493 -5.03 -32.83 6.20
C LEU A 493 -5.78 -34.16 6.12
N GLY A 494 -5.22 -35.24 6.69
CA GLY A 494 -5.85 -36.56 6.73
C GLY A 494 -5.71 -37.36 5.44
N ILE A 495 -4.79 -36.96 4.57
CA ILE A 495 -4.50 -37.67 3.33
C ILE A 495 -3.27 -38.55 3.54
N PRO A 496 -3.34 -39.87 3.31
CA PRO A 496 -2.16 -40.74 3.32
C PRO A 496 -1.10 -40.16 2.39
N SER A 497 0.00 -39.68 2.98
CA SER A 497 1.02 -38.90 2.27
C SER A 497 2.41 -39.42 2.61
N SER A 498 3.25 -39.60 1.58
CA SER A 498 4.64 -40.05 1.72
C SER A 498 5.58 -39.23 0.83
N ALA A 499 6.75 -38.85 1.32
CA ALA A 499 7.83 -38.28 0.55
C ALA A 499 8.92 -39.33 0.33
N TYR A 500 9.38 -39.45 -0.92
CA TYR A 500 10.49 -40.31 -1.28
C TYR A 500 11.57 -39.46 -1.92
N THR A 501 12.75 -39.43 -1.32
CA THR A 501 13.88 -38.60 -1.77
C THR A 501 14.97 -39.40 -2.48
N ASP A 502 14.96 -40.72 -2.31
CA ASP A 502 15.83 -41.67 -3.01
C ASP A 502 15.20 -42.12 -4.34
N PRO A 503 15.91 -42.00 -5.48
CA PRO A 503 15.39 -42.38 -6.80
C PRO A 503 14.95 -43.84 -6.93
N GLN A 504 15.65 -44.78 -6.29
CA GLN A 504 15.30 -46.20 -6.37
C GLN A 504 14.02 -46.48 -5.57
N LEU A 505 13.88 -45.86 -4.40
CA LEU A 505 12.64 -45.95 -3.62
C LEU A 505 11.46 -45.28 -4.31
N GLN A 506 11.67 -44.15 -5.00
CA GLN A 506 10.63 -43.51 -5.82
C GLN A 506 10.12 -44.47 -6.91
N GLU A 507 11.01 -45.19 -7.58
CA GLU A 507 10.64 -46.17 -8.62
C GLU A 507 9.85 -47.35 -8.06
N VAL A 508 10.32 -47.94 -6.95
CA VAL A 508 9.62 -49.04 -6.27
C VAL A 508 8.24 -48.60 -5.77
N SER A 509 8.14 -47.39 -5.20
CA SER A 509 6.87 -46.85 -4.73
C SER A 509 5.90 -46.56 -5.87
N ALA A 510 6.42 -46.04 -6.99
CA ALA A 510 5.64 -45.73 -8.18
C ALA A 510 4.97 -46.97 -8.78
N ALA A 511 5.62 -48.14 -8.70
CA ALA A 511 5.08 -49.41 -9.17
C ALA A 511 3.87 -49.90 -8.34
N MET A 512 3.68 -49.35 -7.13
CA MET A 512 2.60 -49.70 -6.21
C MET A 512 1.43 -48.73 -6.26
N LEU A 513 1.51 -47.68 -7.08
CA LEU A 513 0.44 -46.69 -7.25
C LEU A 513 -0.77 -47.29 -7.97
N LYS A 514 -1.93 -46.67 -7.72
CA LYS A 514 -3.20 -46.95 -8.40
C LYS A 514 -3.71 -45.71 -9.11
N SER A 515 -4.75 -45.88 -9.93
CA SER A 515 -5.40 -44.77 -10.63
C SER A 515 -6.09 -43.74 -9.71
N SER A 516 -6.34 -44.10 -8.45
CA SER A 516 -6.86 -43.21 -7.42
C SER A 516 -5.80 -42.37 -6.70
N ASP A 517 -4.52 -42.62 -7.01
CA ASP A 517 -3.39 -42.01 -6.32
C ASP A 517 -2.80 -40.87 -7.14
N VAL A 518 -2.16 -39.93 -6.43
CA VAL A 518 -1.56 -38.75 -7.01
C VAL A 518 -0.08 -38.71 -6.68
N VAL A 519 0.76 -38.40 -7.66
CA VAL A 519 2.18 -38.13 -7.45
C VAL A 519 2.48 -36.68 -7.77
N VAL A 520 3.07 -35.97 -6.82
CA VAL A 520 3.61 -34.63 -7.00
C VAL A 520 5.12 -34.73 -7.18
N VAL A 521 5.60 -34.41 -8.37
CA VAL A 521 7.02 -34.49 -8.73
C VAL A 521 7.63 -33.10 -8.75
N ILE A 522 8.67 -32.90 -7.95
CA ILE A 522 9.26 -31.60 -7.66
C ILE A 522 10.66 -31.52 -8.27
N SER A 523 10.88 -30.58 -9.19
CA SER A 523 12.19 -30.40 -9.84
C SER A 523 12.42 -28.96 -10.28
N ASN A 524 13.41 -28.30 -9.66
CA ASN A 524 13.81 -26.93 -10.02
C ASN A 524 14.19 -26.80 -11.51
N SER A 525 14.92 -27.78 -12.06
CA SER A 525 15.34 -27.75 -13.47
C SER A 525 14.32 -28.36 -14.43
N GLY A 526 13.34 -29.12 -13.91
CA GLY A 526 12.43 -29.95 -14.68
C GLY A 526 13.10 -31.03 -15.56
N ARG A 527 14.40 -31.29 -15.38
CA ARG A 527 15.13 -32.39 -16.03
C ARG A 527 14.88 -33.69 -15.27
N LEU A 528 14.73 -34.79 -16.00
CA LEU A 528 14.35 -36.10 -15.43
C LEU A 528 15.54 -37.00 -15.08
N ARG A 529 16.77 -36.50 -14.99
CA ARG A 529 17.99 -37.36 -14.85
C ARG A 529 17.90 -38.42 -13.76
N HIS A 530 17.30 -38.08 -12.60
CA HIS A 530 17.11 -38.99 -11.48
C HIS A 530 15.64 -39.38 -11.24
N LEU A 531 14.70 -38.77 -11.97
CA LEU A 531 13.26 -38.94 -11.77
C LEU A 531 12.59 -39.71 -12.92
N ALA A 532 13.27 -39.92 -14.05
CA ALA A 532 12.69 -40.54 -15.24
C ALA A 532 12.08 -41.93 -14.97
N PRO A 533 12.78 -42.88 -14.32
CA PRO A 533 12.21 -44.21 -14.08
C PRO A 533 10.93 -44.15 -13.24
N ALA A 534 10.95 -43.41 -12.14
CA ALA A 534 9.78 -43.26 -11.27
C ALA A 534 8.60 -42.58 -11.96
N VAL A 535 8.84 -41.54 -12.78
CA VAL A 535 7.79 -40.88 -13.55
C VAL A 535 7.20 -41.82 -14.60
N GLU A 536 8.04 -42.58 -15.32
CA GLU A 536 7.56 -43.55 -16.31
C GLU A 536 6.73 -44.65 -15.66
N VAL A 537 7.19 -45.22 -14.55
CA VAL A 537 6.44 -46.24 -13.81
C VAL A 537 5.12 -45.68 -13.28
N ALA A 538 5.10 -44.46 -12.73
CA ALA A 538 3.87 -43.82 -12.25
C ALA A 538 2.83 -43.62 -13.37
N VAL A 539 3.28 -43.28 -14.59
CA VAL A 539 2.40 -43.22 -15.77
C VAL A 539 1.81 -44.60 -16.09
N HIS A 540 2.62 -45.66 -16.09
CA HIS A 540 2.15 -47.02 -16.38
C HIS A 540 1.18 -47.55 -15.30
N SER A 541 1.37 -47.15 -14.04
CA SER A 541 0.47 -47.46 -12.93
C SER A 541 -0.87 -46.70 -12.98
N GLY A 542 -1.02 -45.74 -13.90
CA GLY A 542 -2.25 -44.96 -14.11
C GLY A 542 -2.48 -43.85 -13.07
N ALA A 543 -1.47 -43.53 -12.27
CA ALA A 543 -1.56 -42.48 -11.25
C ALA A 543 -1.62 -41.08 -11.89
N THR A 544 -2.30 -40.13 -11.23
CA THR A 544 -2.29 -38.74 -11.70
C THR A 544 -0.98 -38.07 -11.30
N ILE A 545 -0.32 -37.41 -12.25
CA ILE A 545 0.99 -36.78 -12.05
C ILE A 545 0.86 -35.25 -12.10
N ILE A 546 1.31 -34.60 -11.04
CA ILE A 546 1.40 -33.14 -10.91
C ILE A 546 2.89 -32.78 -10.88
N ALA A 547 3.30 -31.83 -11.72
CA ALA A 547 4.67 -31.32 -11.76
C ALA A 547 4.77 -29.94 -11.09
N LEU A 548 5.77 -29.77 -10.21
CA LEU A 548 6.28 -28.48 -9.77
C LEU A 548 7.64 -28.25 -10.45
N ALA A 549 7.60 -27.60 -11.61
CA ALA A 549 8.75 -27.47 -12.51
C ALA A 549 8.55 -26.36 -13.55
N PRO A 550 9.59 -25.94 -14.29
CA PRO A 550 9.44 -25.01 -15.41
C PRO A 550 8.49 -25.55 -16.49
N SER A 551 7.66 -24.67 -17.07
CA SER A 551 6.57 -25.02 -18.01
C SER A 551 7.01 -25.81 -19.23
N ASN A 552 8.22 -25.52 -19.74
CA ASN A 552 8.75 -26.11 -20.97
C ASN A 552 9.69 -27.32 -20.71
N SER A 553 9.67 -27.87 -19.50
CA SER A 553 10.59 -28.92 -19.08
C SER A 553 10.18 -30.33 -19.53
N GLN A 554 11.11 -31.30 -19.40
CA GLN A 554 10.82 -32.71 -19.68
C GLN A 554 9.76 -33.26 -18.74
N LEU A 555 9.81 -32.86 -17.46
CA LEU A 555 8.83 -33.27 -16.47
C LEU A 555 7.43 -32.70 -16.78
N ALA A 556 7.33 -31.42 -17.12
CA ALA A 556 6.06 -30.78 -17.46
C ALA A 556 5.33 -31.49 -18.62
N LYS A 557 6.08 -31.94 -19.63
CA LYS A 557 5.53 -32.70 -20.79
C LYS A 557 5.01 -34.09 -20.45
N ARG A 558 5.38 -34.65 -19.30
CA ARG A 558 4.97 -35.98 -18.83
C ARG A 558 3.89 -35.92 -17.75
N ALA A 559 3.65 -34.75 -17.17
CA ALA A 559 2.66 -34.55 -16.12
C ALA A 559 1.26 -34.27 -16.70
N HIS A 560 0.23 -34.60 -15.92
CA HIS A 560 -1.15 -34.27 -16.25
C HIS A 560 -1.43 -32.79 -15.96
N TYR A 561 -0.85 -32.27 -14.88
CA TYR A 561 -0.92 -30.86 -14.49
C TYR A 561 0.49 -30.35 -14.15
N THR A 562 0.79 -29.11 -14.53
CA THR A 562 2.05 -28.45 -14.18
C THR A 562 1.75 -27.11 -13.52
N LEU A 563 2.23 -26.93 -12.28
CA LEU A 563 2.34 -25.61 -11.68
C LEU A 563 3.75 -25.08 -11.95
N ALA A 564 3.81 -24.09 -12.83
CA ALA A 564 5.05 -23.56 -13.34
C ALA A 564 5.84 -22.80 -12.28
N VAL A 565 7.12 -23.13 -12.14
CA VAL A 565 8.10 -22.31 -11.41
C VAL A 565 9.23 -21.98 -12.37
N GLU A 566 9.30 -20.73 -12.78
CA GLU A 566 10.30 -20.22 -13.71
C GLU A 566 11.22 -19.27 -12.94
N HIS A 567 12.45 -19.72 -12.68
CA HIS A 567 13.45 -18.87 -12.06
C HIS A 567 14.86 -19.30 -12.50
N ASP A 568 15.63 -18.36 -13.05
CA ASP A 568 17.00 -18.60 -13.51
C ASP A 568 17.99 -18.27 -12.38
N GLU A 569 18.39 -19.30 -11.62
CA GLU A 569 19.45 -19.16 -10.62
C GLU A 569 20.81 -19.26 -11.30
N SER A 570 21.58 -18.16 -11.28
CA SER A 570 22.93 -18.13 -11.86
C SER A 570 23.80 -19.26 -11.30
N SER A 571 24.34 -20.10 -12.20
CA SER A 571 25.10 -21.33 -11.92
C SER A 571 26.35 -21.18 -11.04
N MET A 572 26.69 -19.98 -10.54
CA MET A 572 27.90 -19.74 -9.76
C MET A 572 27.75 -20.01 -8.25
N MET A 573 26.52 -20.07 -7.72
CA MET A 573 26.27 -20.44 -6.33
C MET A 573 25.49 -21.76 -6.27
N HIS A 574 26.15 -22.83 -5.80
CA HIS A 574 25.60 -24.19 -5.71
C HIS A 574 24.46 -24.38 -4.68
N ILE A 575 23.77 -23.32 -4.27
CA ILE A 575 22.69 -23.36 -3.27
C ILE A 575 21.44 -22.75 -3.89
N PRO A 576 20.44 -23.57 -4.31
CA PRO A 576 19.18 -23.05 -4.80
C PRO A 576 18.37 -22.44 -3.65
N MET A 577 18.38 -21.12 -3.56
CA MET A 577 17.76 -20.37 -2.46
C MET A 577 16.35 -19.92 -2.82
N VAL A 578 16.18 -19.27 -3.97
CA VAL A 578 14.92 -18.65 -4.37
C VAL A 578 13.97 -19.72 -4.88
N SER A 579 14.42 -20.57 -5.80
CA SER A 579 13.56 -21.62 -6.36
C SER A 579 13.00 -22.56 -5.30
N ARG A 580 13.76 -22.84 -4.23
CA ARG A 580 13.28 -23.66 -3.11
C ARG A 580 12.15 -22.96 -2.35
N ILE A 581 12.28 -21.65 -2.11
CA ILE A 581 11.23 -20.86 -1.45
C ILE A 581 9.97 -20.79 -2.32
N LEU A 582 10.09 -20.61 -3.64
CA LEU A 582 8.96 -20.61 -4.56
C LEU A 582 8.22 -21.96 -4.56
N LEU A 583 8.96 -23.07 -4.55
CA LEU A 583 8.37 -24.41 -4.48
C LEU A 583 7.64 -24.64 -3.14
N LEU A 584 8.23 -24.21 -2.01
CA LEU A 584 7.56 -24.26 -0.69
C LEU A 584 6.28 -23.41 -0.67
N LEU A 585 6.31 -22.23 -1.28
CA LEU A 585 5.14 -21.36 -1.43
C LEU A 585 4.02 -22.06 -2.20
N LEU A 586 4.33 -22.74 -3.31
CA LEU A 586 3.31 -23.49 -4.06
C LEU A 586 2.75 -24.69 -3.27
N ILE A 587 3.58 -25.37 -2.48
CA ILE A 587 3.10 -26.40 -1.54
C ILE A 587 2.11 -25.79 -0.55
N ASP A 588 2.39 -24.61 0.00
CA ASP A 588 1.46 -23.91 0.91
C ASP A 588 0.15 -23.53 0.23
N VAL A 589 0.21 -22.98 -0.98
CA VAL A 589 -0.99 -22.64 -1.75
C VAL A 589 -1.85 -23.88 -2.00
N MET A 590 -1.25 -25.01 -2.40
CA MET A 590 -1.99 -26.25 -2.59
C MET A 590 -2.56 -26.80 -1.28
N ALA A 591 -1.79 -26.79 -0.18
CA ALA A 591 -2.24 -27.28 1.12
C ALA A 591 -3.41 -26.46 1.67
N VAL A 592 -3.34 -25.13 1.58
CA VAL A 592 -4.45 -24.22 1.96
C VAL A 592 -5.67 -24.50 1.09
N GLY A 593 -5.50 -24.57 -0.23
CA GLY A 593 -6.58 -24.89 -1.17
C GLY A 593 -7.27 -26.22 -0.85
N VAL A 594 -6.51 -27.28 -0.60
CA VAL A 594 -7.04 -28.60 -0.24
C VAL A 594 -7.77 -28.56 1.11
N SER A 595 -7.26 -27.78 2.08
CA SER A 595 -7.92 -27.61 3.37
C SER A 595 -9.30 -26.93 3.27
N LEU A 596 -9.47 -26.00 2.33
CA LEU A 596 -10.74 -25.31 2.08
C LEU A 596 -11.72 -26.19 1.29
N ASN A 597 -11.24 -26.93 0.29
CA ASN A 597 -12.09 -27.82 -0.53
C ASN A 597 -12.57 -29.05 0.23
N ARG A 598 -11.77 -29.59 1.16
CA ARG A 598 -12.21 -30.64 2.09
C ARG A 598 -12.98 -30.01 3.25
N SER A 599 -14.13 -29.41 2.95
CA SER A 599 -15.16 -29.16 3.96
C SER A 599 -15.50 -30.51 4.60
N SER A 600 -15.15 -30.75 5.88
CA SER A 600 -15.62 -31.82 6.81
C SER A 600 -14.46 -32.48 7.61
N PRO A 601 -14.72 -33.54 8.41
CA PRO A 601 -14.67 -33.70 9.88
C PRO A 601 -13.26 -33.68 10.51
N PHE A 602 -12.22 -33.42 9.72
CA PHE A 602 -10.82 -33.49 10.14
C PHE A 602 -10.39 -32.29 10.99
N ALA A 603 -11.10 -31.15 10.89
CA ALA A 603 -10.95 -30.03 11.84
C ALA A 603 -11.33 -30.46 13.28
N GLU A 604 -12.31 -31.35 13.43
CA GLU A 604 -12.73 -31.95 14.71
C GLU A 604 -11.66 -32.95 15.21
N LEU A 605 -11.12 -33.78 14.32
CA LEU A 605 -10.00 -34.70 14.61
C LEU A 605 -8.70 -33.96 14.92
N GLN A 606 -8.41 -32.82 14.29
CA GLN A 606 -7.28 -31.95 14.65
C GLN A 606 -7.47 -31.29 16.00
N ARG A 607 -8.71 -30.88 16.36
CA ARG A 607 -9.04 -30.44 17.72
C ARG A 607 -8.86 -31.57 18.73
N GLN A 608 -9.25 -32.80 18.39
CA GLN A 608 -9.07 -33.99 19.23
C GLN A 608 -7.59 -34.43 19.34
N ALA A 609 -6.81 -34.37 18.26
CA ALA A 609 -5.38 -34.70 18.25
C ALA A 609 -4.55 -33.64 18.98
N LYS A 610 -4.86 -32.33 18.79
CA LYS A 610 -4.31 -31.26 19.63
C LYS A 610 -4.66 -31.48 21.10
N ARG A 611 -5.92 -31.85 21.41
CA ARG A 611 -6.32 -32.22 22.77
C ARG A 611 -5.51 -33.39 23.30
N GLY A 612 -5.39 -34.50 22.56
CA GLY A 612 -4.66 -35.72 22.96
C GLY A 612 -3.17 -35.48 23.19
N ILE A 613 -2.53 -34.65 22.36
CA ILE A 613 -1.14 -34.24 22.55
C ILE A 613 -1.00 -33.32 23.77
N LEU A 614 -1.94 -32.39 23.98
CA LEU A 614 -1.97 -31.54 25.17
C LEU A 614 -2.24 -32.32 26.46
N THR A 615 -3.13 -33.33 26.45
CA THR A 615 -3.34 -34.22 27.61
C THR A 615 -2.12 -35.10 27.86
N HIS A 616 -1.42 -35.55 26.82
CA HIS A 616 -0.20 -36.34 27.01
C HIS A 616 0.96 -35.50 27.54
N ILE A 617 1.12 -34.27 27.06
CA ILE A 617 2.09 -33.28 27.59
C ILE A 617 1.74 -32.92 29.05
N ALA A 618 0.45 -32.75 29.38
CA ALA A 618 0.02 -32.55 30.76
C ALA A 618 0.31 -33.76 31.65
N SER A 619 0.10 -34.99 31.15
CA SER A 619 0.41 -36.23 31.89
C SER A 619 1.90 -36.47 32.12
N LEU A 620 2.77 -35.92 31.25
CA LEU A 620 4.23 -35.94 31.42
C LEU A 620 4.72 -34.88 32.42
N GLY A 621 3.95 -33.80 32.64
CA GLY A 621 4.23 -32.78 33.65
C GLY A 621 3.81 -33.18 35.07
N GLU A 622 2.86 -34.11 35.22
CA GLU A 622 2.42 -34.63 36.53
C GLU A 622 3.22 -35.86 37.00
N SER A 623 3.96 -36.54 36.12
CA SER A 623 4.73 -37.75 36.48
C SER A 623 6.13 -37.49 37.06
N ASP A 624 6.66 -36.27 36.92
CA ASP A 624 8.00 -35.91 37.41
C ASP A 624 8.00 -35.20 38.78
N SER A 625 6.84 -34.87 39.35
CA SER A 625 6.75 -34.24 40.69
C SER A 625 6.68 -35.22 41.87
N ASP A 626 6.45 -36.52 41.64
CA ASP A 626 6.23 -37.51 42.71
C ASP A 626 7.35 -38.56 42.87
N LYS A 627 8.54 -38.36 42.26
CA LYS A 627 9.67 -39.29 42.40
C LYS A 627 11.03 -38.62 42.63
N ILE A 628 11.12 -37.63 43.52
CA ILE A 628 12.39 -37.30 44.19
C ILE A 628 12.13 -36.95 45.66
N THR A 629 11.78 -37.97 46.46
CA THR A 629 11.97 -37.96 47.91
C THR A 629 12.47 -39.32 48.36
N ALA A 630 13.79 -39.52 48.37
CA ALA A 630 14.52 -40.36 49.33
C ALA A 630 16.03 -40.29 49.05
N GLU A 631 16.80 -40.11 50.12
CA GLU A 631 18.28 -40.16 50.22
C GLU A 631 19.02 -38.94 49.62
N GLY A 632 19.90 -38.20 50.31
CA GLY A 632 20.47 -38.27 51.65
C GLY A 632 21.67 -37.31 51.69
N ASP A 633 21.77 -36.52 52.77
CA ASP A 633 22.93 -35.79 53.32
C ASP A 633 23.76 -34.78 52.49
N GLY A 634 23.85 -33.54 53.03
CA GLY A 634 24.96 -32.61 52.76
C GLY A 634 24.64 -31.11 52.74
N LYS A 635 24.48 -30.47 53.90
CA LYS A 635 24.54 -28.99 54.11
C LYS A 635 25.99 -28.47 54.06
N PRO A 636 26.29 -27.14 54.15
CA PRO A 636 25.62 -25.93 53.62
C PRO A 636 26.61 -24.80 53.14
N ALA A 637 26.09 -23.72 52.51
CA ALA A 637 26.58 -22.31 52.67
C ALA A 637 25.59 -21.33 51.97
N GLN A 638 24.68 -20.64 52.67
CA GLN A 638 24.78 -19.32 53.34
C GLN A 638 25.02 -18.08 52.45
N SER A 639 23.97 -17.25 52.32
CA SER A 639 23.99 -15.76 52.25
C SER A 639 22.52 -15.25 52.19
N LYS A 640 21.79 -15.06 53.33
CA LYS A 640 21.43 -13.77 53.99
C LYS A 640 21.36 -12.56 53.03
N ARG A 641 20.43 -11.61 53.05
CA ARG A 641 19.18 -11.17 53.76
C ARG A 641 18.67 -10.00 52.85
N SER A 642 17.39 -9.63 52.72
CA SER A 642 16.53 -9.02 53.75
C SER A 642 15.12 -8.72 53.18
N ASP A 643 14.12 -9.09 53.99
CA ASP A 643 12.89 -8.36 54.38
C ASP A 643 11.79 -8.09 53.32
N GLN A 644 10.63 -8.78 53.38
CA GLN A 644 9.41 -8.47 54.20
C GLN A 644 8.75 -7.14 53.78
N GLU A 645 7.46 -6.99 53.50
CA GLU A 645 6.20 -7.75 53.72
C GLU A 645 5.10 -6.86 53.04
N VAL A 646 4.01 -7.32 52.41
CA VAL A 646 2.69 -7.59 53.01
C VAL A 646 1.63 -7.73 51.89
N THR A 647 0.94 -8.87 51.90
CA THR A 647 -0.43 -9.27 51.47
C THR A 647 -1.14 -8.69 50.24
N LEU A 648 -1.69 -9.60 49.42
CA LEU A 648 -3.14 -9.67 49.08
C LEU A 648 -3.52 -11.13 48.77
N SER A 649 -4.59 -11.63 49.40
CA SER A 649 -5.31 -12.90 49.12
C SER A 649 -6.81 -12.63 49.27
N PRO A 650 -7.75 -13.47 48.81
CA PRO A 650 -7.84 -14.22 47.54
C PRO A 650 -9.27 -14.21 46.93
N ASN A 651 -9.41 -14.85 45.74
CA ASN A 651 -10.65 -15.38 45.12
C ASN A 651 -11.63 -14.34 44.52
N VAL A 652 -12.28 -14.57 43.37
CA VAL A 652 -13.10 -15.74 43.02
C VAL A 652 -13.14 -15.96 41.49
N ILE A 653 -12.86 -17.19 41.06
CA ILE A 653 -13.36 -17.80 39.83
C ILE A 653 -14.65 -18.57 40.19
N SER A 654 -15.74 -18.28 39.49
CA SER A 654 -16.87 -19.19 39.19
C SER A 654 -17.80 -18.45 38.22
N HIS A 655 -18.46 -19.02 37.22
CA HIS A 655 -18.58 -20.37 36.71
C HIS A 655 -19.02 -20.28 35.23
N ILE A 656 -18.60 -21.28 34.45
CA ILE A 656 -19.18 -21.67 33.17
C ILE A 656 -20.49 -22.41 33.44
N LYS A 657 -21.53 -22.10 32.64
CA LYS A 657 -22.44 -23.09 32.06
C LYS A 657 -22.70 -22.72 30.61
#